data_AF-D5LGX3-F1
#
_entry.id   AF-D5LGX3-F1
#
_cell.length_a   1.000
_cell.length_b   1.000
_cell.length_c   1.000
_cell.angle_alpha   90.00
_cell.angle_beta   90.00
_cell.angle_gamma   90.00
#
_symmetry.space_group_name_H-M   'P 1'
#
loop_
_entity.id
_entity.type
_entity.pdbx_description
1 polymer ?
#
loop_
_entity_poly.entity_id
_entity_poly.type
_entity_poly.pdbx_seq_one_letter_code
_entity_poly.pdbx_strand_id
1 'polypeptide(L)'
;MAPRDPKEDGFGVGGAADPEADIEAPLLVSSGSSFLLDPALEDGGGGDEEQRRRRRRFLHGSHTHSNTTSQVALVGADVCPIESLDYLIENDVFKQDWRARGRGHILRYVALKWALCFLVGALAAAAGFVANLGVENVAGAKFVVTSDLMLDGHGSAFAVFLASNFALTMLAAVLTVYVAPAAAGSGIPEVKAYLNGVDAPNIFSLKTLIVKIVGCIAAVSSSLHVGKAGPLVHTGACIASILGQGGSRKYRMTCRWLRYFKNDRDRRDLVTCGSAAGIAAAFRAPVGGVLFALETVSSWRSALLWRAFFTTAMVAVVLRALIDFCQSGKCGLFGKGGLIMFDVTADYVTYHLIDLPPVITLGVFGGILGSLYNFFLDKVLRLYNLINKGKAYKLLLAATVTVCTSCCLFGLPWIAACKPCPTDTREACPSIGRSGNFKKFQCATDEYNDLASLFFNTNDDTIRNLYSAGTDDEFHISSILVFFIASYFLGIFSYGLALPSGLFVPVILTGAAYGRLVGMLIGSQSTLDHGLFAVLGSAALLGGSMRMTVSVCVIILELTNNLRMLPLVMLVLLISKVVADAFNANVYDLLVRLKGFPHLEGYAEPYMRQLSVSDVVTGPLQTFNGIEKVGHIVHVLKTTGHNGFPVVDEPPFSDTPTLYGLILRDHLLVLLRKKDFIRSCTASTLNALNHFSHAEFAKRGSGKHDRIEDIELCPEELEMFVDLHPFTNTSPYTVLETMSLAKALILFREVGLRHLLVLPKSSKRAPVVGILTRHDFMPEHILGLHPFLFKSRWKKVRLGKVQCSCADNVCHFTQSSGKNTVFLDLLICLAESSAFEEYIKKAHNPRFSVVYRQTTTRDIKKYYNESHAKLIYTFKNYVSSDVFISDIWSGNAKEDYLSVVVHCVNTAWELEKRIIGLRLIDVSHSGENISERIFEVLKDWSS
;
A
#
# COMPACT_ATOMS: atom_id res chain seq x y z
N MET A 1 2.44 -34.86 52.07
CA MET A 1 1.58 -35.99 52.51
C MET A 1 1.10 -36.72 51.28
N ALA A 2 1.22 -38.05 51.26
CA ALA A 2 0.45 -38.95 50.39
C ALA A 2 -0.88 -39.29 51.10
N PRO A 3 -1.83 -40.09 50.54
CA PRO A 3 -1.80 -40.91 49.32
C PRO A 3 -3.04 -40.63 48.41
N ARG A 4 -3.59 -41.50 47.52
CA ARG A 4 -3.50 -42.96 47.30
C ARG A 4 -4.06 -43.36 45.90
N ASP A 5 -3.41 -44.28 45.20
CA ASP A 5 -3.99 -45.10 44.10
C ASP A 5 -4.78 -46.31 44.69
N PRO A 6 -5.39 -47.25 43.93
CA PRO A 6 -4.74 -48.21 43.01
C PRO A 6 -5.58 -48.44 41.69
N LYS A 7 -5.35 -49.36 40.74
CA LYS A 7 -4.76 -50.73 40.69
C LYS A 7 -4.23 -51.08 39.27
N GLU A 8 -3.16 -51.91 39.21
CA GLU A 8 -2.97 -53.21 38.49
C GLU A 8 -3.41 -53.38 36.99
N ASP A 9 -2.74 -54.13 36.10
CA ASP A 9 -1.38 -54.71 35.94
C ASP A 9 -1.28 -55.35 34.51
N GLY A 10 -0.20 -55.97 33.99
CA GLY A 10 1.16 -56.20 34.53
C GLY A 10 2.00 -57.24 33.75
N PHE A 11 3.34 -57.08 33.82
CA PHE A 11 4.43 -58.08 33.64
C PHE A 11 4.71 -58.82 32.30
N GLY A 12 6.01 -59.14 32.10
CA GLY A 12 6.63 -59.94 31.01
C GLY A 12 7.63 -59.11 30.16
N VAL A 13 8.96 -59.08 30.34
CA VAL A 13 9.98 -60.17 30.38
C VAL A 13 9.94 -61.02 29.11
N GLY A 14 10.96 -61.19 28.24
CA GLY A 14 12.39 -60.80 28.14
C GLY A 14 12.97 -61.59 26.91
N GLY A 15 14.22 -61.52 26.43
CA GLY A 15 15.41 -60.70 26.69
C GLY A 15 16.61 -61.21 25.83
N ALA A 16 17.63 -60.35 25.59
CA ALA A 16 19.00 -60.62 25.07
C ALA A 16 19.25 -61.50 23.81
N ALA A 17 19.93 -60.92 22.79
CA ALA A 17 21.27 -61.35 22.31
C ALA A 17 21.76 -60.59 21.04
N ASP A 18 22.99 -60.09 21.09
CA ASP A 18 23.87 -59.69 19.95
C ASP A 18 24.65 -60.95 19.44
N PRO A 19 25.43 -60.98 18.31
CA PRO A 19 26.17 -59.86 17.68
C PRO A 19 26.36 -59.85 16.14
N GLU A 20 27.15 -58.86 15.67
CA GLU A 20 28.02 -58.74 14.48
C GLU A 20 27.93 -59.76 13.31
N ALA A 21 27.83 -59.25 12.07
CA ALA A 21 28.83 -59.48 11.00
C ALA A 21 28.57 -58.71 9.68
N ASP A 22 29.67 -58.45 8.97
CA ASP A 22 29.93 -57.63 7.78
C ASP A 22 29.40 -58.08 6.38
N ILE A 23 29.31 -57.09 5.48
CA ILE A 23 29.75 -57.09 4.05
C ILE A 23 28.89 -57.69 2.89
N GLU A 24 28.99 -56.98 1.75
CA GLU A 24 28.66 -57.31 0.34
C GLU A 24 27.22 -57.29 -0.21
N ALA A 25 27.13 -57.37 -1.55
CA ALA A 25 26.02 -56.90 -2.39
C ALA A 25 25.72 -57.90 -3.54
N PRO A 26 24.70 -57.64 -4.38
CA PRO A 26 24.59 -58.25 -5.71
C PRO A 26 24.68 -57.22 -6.87
N LEU A 27 25.18 -57.69 -8.02
CA LEU A 27 25.35 -56.92 -9.26
C LEU A 27 24.61 -57.56 -10.45
N LEU A 28 24.22 -56.69 -11.39
CA LEU A 28 24.15 -56.88 -12.86
C LEU A 28 23.42 -58.09 -13.50
N VAL A 29 22.60 -57.77 -14.50
CA VAL A 29 22.62 -58.41 -15.84
C VAL A 29 22.54 -57.31 -16.91
N SER A 30 23.11 -57.52 -18.10
CA SER A 30 23.21 -56.50 -19.17
C SER A 30 23.16 -57.06 -20.60
N SER A 31 22.72 -56.23 -21.55
CA SER A 31 22.94 -56.34 -23.02
C SER A 31 22.94 -54.90 -23.61
N GLY A 32 23.66 -54.51 -24.67
CA GLY A 32 24.55 -55.20 -25.62
C GLY A 32 23.93 -55.27 -27.03
N SER A 33 24.48 -54.69 -28.12
CA SER A 33 25.63 -53.78 -28.36
C SER A 33 25.19 -52.52 -29.16
N SER A 34 25.68 -51.93 -30.28
CA SER A 34 26.81 -52.03 -31.26
C SER A 34 26.67 -50.82 -32.25
N PHE A 35 27.61 -50.32 -33.08
CA PHE A 35 29.09 -50.30 -33.20
C PHE A 35 29.52 -49.19 -34.22
N LEU A 36 30.67 -48.51 -34.06
CA LEU A 36 31.37 -47.62 -35.04
C LEU A 36 30.63 -46.31 -35.50
N LEU A 37 31.25 -45.26 -36.08
CA LEU A 37 32.62 -44.99 -36.59
C LEU A 37 32.92 -43.46 -36.51
N ASP A 38 34.17 -43.03 -36.27
CA ASP A 38 34.66 -41.64 -36.44
C ASP A 38 35.41 -41.48 -37.78
N PRO A 39 35.41 -40.29 -38.40
CA PRO A 39 36.71 -39.63 -38.65
C PRO A 39 36.71 -38.10 -38.43
N ALA A 40 37.90 -37.54 -38.21
CA ALA A 40 38.12 -36.13 -37.86
C ALA A 40 38.24 -35.17 -39.05
N LEU A 41 38.06 -33.87 -38.78
CA LEU A 41 38.68 -32.74 -39.51
C LEU A 41 38.71 -31.47 -38.62
N GLU A 42 39.51 -30.48 -39.01
CA GLU A 42 39.86 -29.25 -38.27
C GLU A 42 38.79 -28.12 -38.52
N ASP A 43 38.78 -26.92 -37.93
CA ASP A 43 39.68 -26.19 -37.02
C ASP A 43 38.88 -25.15 -36.18
N GLY A 44 39.47 -24.57 -35.13
CA GLY A 44 39.18 -23.22 -34.61
C GLY A 44 37.87 -22.97 -33.84
N GLY A 45 37.95 -22.67 -32.53
CA GLY A 45 36.79 -22.13 -31.79
C GLY A 45 36.74 -22.22 -30.26
N GLY A 46 37.87 -22.47 -29.57
CA GLY A 46 37.90 -22.75 -28.12
C GLY A 46 37.51 -21.59 -27.20
N GLY A 47 36.20 -21.39 -26.93
CA GLY A 47 35.71 -20.41 -25.95
C GLY A 47 34.28 -20.65 -25.46
N ASP A 48 33.28 -20.58 -26.35
CA ASP A 48 31.86 -20.59 -25.95
C ASP A 48 31.30 -21.98 -25.59
N GLU A 49 31.91 -23.06 -26.09
CA GLU A 49 31.49 -24.45 -25.84
C GLU A 49 31.59 -24.84 -24.35
N GLU A 50 32.70 -24.52 -23.68
CA GLU A 50 32.90 -24.77 -22.24
C GLU A 50 31.86 -24.01 -21.40
N GLN A 51 31.54 -22.77 -21.81
CA GLN A 51 30.57 -21.93 -21.14
C GLN A 51 29.11 -22.40 -21.37
N ARG A 52 28.80 -22.94 -22.57
CA ARG A 52 27.53 -23.66 -22.86
C ARG A 52 27.42 -24.98 -22.10
N ARG A 53 28.49 -25.78 -22.02
CA ARG A 53 28.54 -27.05 -21.25
C ARG A 53 28.36 -26.80 -19.75
N ARG A 54 28.90 -25.71 -19.20
CA ARG A 54 28.62 -25.26 -17.83
C ARG A 54 27.14 -24.86 -17.65
N ARG A 55 26.56 -24.06 -18.56
CA ARG A 55 25.12 -23.72 -18.49
C ARG A 55 24.20 -24.94 -18.55
N ARG A 56 24.48 -25.95 -19.38
CA ARG A 56 23.65 -27.17 -19.45
C ARG A 56 23.75 -28.03 -18.18
N ARG A 57 24.91 -28.13 -17.53
CA ARG A 57 25.06 -28.95 -16.31
C ARG A 57 24.29 -28.45 -15.08
N PHE A 58 23.93 -27.17 -15.03
CA PHE A 58 23.07 -26.63 -13.95
C PHE A 58 21.57 -26.83 -14.16
N LEU A 59 21.11 -27.28 -15.34
CA LEU A 59 19.68 -27.39 -15.68
C LEU A 59 19.03 -28.75 -15.32
N HIS A 60 19.75 -29.66 -14.66
CA HIS A 60 19.22 -30.97 -14.20
C HIS A 60 19.52 -31.26 -12.70
N GLY A 61 19.93 -30.26 -11.93
CA GLY A 61 20.10 -30.39 -10.48
C GLY A 61 18.76 -30.34 -9.75
N SER A 62 18.10 -31.51 -9.61
CA SER A 62 16.90 -31.64 -8.77
C SER A 62 17.27 -31.52 -7.29
N HIS A 63 17.22 -30.30 -6.74
CA HIS A 63 17.39 -30.04 -5.32
C HIS A 63 16.04 -29.76 -4.66
N THR A 64 15.51 -30.76 -3.96
CA THR A 64 14.32 -30.67 -3.10
C THR A 64 14.61 -29.90 -1.80
N HIS A 65 15.01 -28.64 -1.91
CA HIS A 65 15.04 -27.73 -0.75
C HIS A 65 13.61 -27.41 -0.30
N SER A 66 13.28 -27.77 0.93
CA SER A 66 12.03 -27.35 1.57
C SER A 66 12.01 -25.82 1.70
N ASN A 67 11.00 -25.15 1.13
CA ASN A 67 10.82 -23.70 1.21
C ASN A 67 10.50 -23.24 2.64
N THR A 68 11.54 -23.06 3.46
CA THR A 68 11.46 -22.51 4.82
C THR A 68 11.82 -21.02 4.88
N THR A 69 11.74 -20.30 3.75
CA THR A 69 11.85 -18.83 3.68
C THR A 69 10.57 -18.13 4.16
N SER A 70 9.91 -18.68 5.18
CA SER A 70 8.81 -18.00 5.87
C SER A 70 9.33 -16.71 6.50
N GLN A 71 8.74 -15.57 6.18
CA GLN A 71 9.16 -14.27 6.70
C GLN A 71 8.99 -14.25 8.24
N VAL A 72 10.11 -14.35 8.96
CA VAL A 72 10.12 -14.29 10.42
C VAL A 72 9.74 -12.87 10.84
N ALA A 73 8.51 -12.73 11.35
CA ALA A 73 7.97 -11.43 11.75
C ALA A 73 8.85 -10.79 12.84
N LEU A 74 9.58 -9.74 12.46
CA LEU A 74 10.65 -9.14 13.26
C LEU A 74 10.14 -8.21 14.39
N VAL A 75 8.84 -8.29 14.72
CA VAL A 75 8.16 -7.58 15.81
C VAL A 75 7.12 -8.50 16.47
N GLY A 76 7.59 -9.34 17.40
CA GLY A 76 6.86 -9.87 18.56
C GLY A 76 5.39 -10.28 18.42
N ALA A 77 4.97 -10.84 17.27
CA ALA A 77 3.68 -11.46 17.02
C ALA A 77 3.90 -12.93 16.66
N ASP A 78 2.99 -13.81 17.09
CA ASP A 78 3.03 -15.22 16.71
C ASP A 78 2.92 -15.35 15.18
N VAL A 79 3.59 -16.35 14.59
CA VAL A 79 3.62 -16.56 13.13
C VAL A 79 2.28 -17.14 12.66
N CYS A 80 1.25 -16.29 12.64
CA CYS A 80 0.01 -16.57 11.96
C CYS A 80 0.26 -16.71 10.45
N PRO A 81 -0.45 -17.62 9.74
CA PRO A 81 -0.42 -17.63 8.29
C PRO A 81 -0.95 -16.29 7.77
N ILE A 82 -0.08 -15.55 7.07
CA ILE A 82 -0.42 -14.29 6.43
C ILE A 82 -0.95 -14.61 5.03
N GLU A 83 -2.24 -14.36 4.83
CA GLU A 83 -2.94 -14.67 3.59
C GLU A 83 -3.01 -13.46 2.65
N SER A 84 -3.63 -13.67 1.49
CA SER A 84 -3.93 -12.60 0.53
C SER A 84 -5.42 -12.48 0.22
N LEU A 85 -5.84 -11.26 -0.13
CA LEU A 85 -7.23 -10.92 -0.45
C LEU A 85 -7.59 -11.30 -1.89
N ASP A 86 -8.84 -11.71 -2.10
CA ASP A 86 -9.37 -12.16 -3.39
C ASP A 86 -10.25 -11.06 -4.01
N TYR A 87 -9.67 -10.17 -4.82
CA TYR A 87 -10.34 -8.92 -5.21
C TYR A 87 -11.39 -9.04 -6.34
N LEU A 88 -11.43 -10.12 -7.13
CA LEU A 88 -12.61 -10.57 -7.88
C LEU A 88 -12.38 -11.97 -8.47
N ILE A 89 -13.45 -12.76 -8.59
CA ILE A 89 -13.53 -13.95 -9.44
C ILE A 89 -14.80 -13.84 -10.28
N GLU A 90 -14.68 -14.07 -11.59
CA GLU A 90 -15.80 -14.02 -12.53
C GLU A 90 -16.17 -15.44 -12.98
N ASN A 91 -16.76 -16.21 -12.06
CA ASN A 91 -17.39 -17.49 -12.38
C ASN A 91 -18.81 -17.30 -12.94
N ASP A 92 -19.38 -18.33 -13.55
CA ASP A 92 -20.67 -18.21 -14.24
C ASP A 92 -21.84 -18.01 -13.25
N VAL A 93 -21.76 -18.59 -12.06
CA VAL A 93 -22.69 -18.32 -10.95
C VAL A 93 -22.73 -16.81 -10.61
N PHE A 94 -21.58 -16.12 -10.56
CA PHE A 94 -21.53 -14.67 -10.37
C PHE A 94 -22.07 -13.90 -11.57
N LYS A 95 -21.71 -14.29 -12.81
CA LYS A 95 -22.21 -13.65 -14.04
C LYS A 95 -23.73 -13.77 -14.15
N GLN A 96 -24.31 -14.92 -13.79
CA GLN A 96 -25.74 -15.20 -13.86
C GLN A 96 -26.51 -14.52 -12.72
N ASP A 97 -26.00 -14.54 -11.48
CA ASP A 97 -26.50 -13.68 -10.39
C ASP A 97 -26.45 -12.20 -10.76
N TRP A 98 -25.46 -11.75 -11.54
CA TRP A 98 -25.42 -10.38 -12.03
C TRP A 98 -26.49 -10.09 -13.11
N ARG A 99 -26.64 -10.98 -14.10
CA ARG A 99 -27.66 -10.87 -15.17
C ARG A 99 -29.10 -10.88 -14.62
N ALA A 100 -29.38 -11.67 -13.59
CA ALA A 100 -30.71 -11.81 -12.99
C ALA A 100 -31.22 -10.54 -12.26
N ARG A 101 -30.38 -9.50 -12.09
CA ARG A 101 -30.71 -8.31 -11.31
C ARG A 101 -31.44 -7.25 -12.15
N GLY A 102 -32.76 -7.20 -12.00
CA GLY A 102 -33.55 -6.06 -12.47
C GLY A 102 -33.06 -4.72 -11.90
N ARG A 103 -33.32 -3.62 -12.63
CA ARG A 103 -32.78 -2.26 -12.36
C ARG A 103 -32.92 -1.83 -10.89
N GLY A 104 -34.03 -2.17 -10.23
CA GLY A 104 -34.26 -1.87 -8.80
C GLY A 104 -33.26 -2.53 -7.84
N HIS A 105 -32.77 -3.73 -8.13
CA HIS A 105 -31.74 -4.40 -7.31
C HIS A 105 -30.37 -3.72 -7.46
N ILE A 106 -30.05 -3.24 -8.67
CA ILE A 106 -28.82 -2.49 -8.95
C ILE A 106 -28.87 -1.13 -8.24
N LEU A 107 -29.99 -0.39 -8.36
CA LEU A 107 -30.21 0.87 -7.65
C LEU A 107 -30.12 0.69 -6.13
N ARG A 108 -30.75 -0.36 -5.58
CA ARG A 108 -30.68 -0.69 -4.15
C ARG A 108 -29.25 -0.96 -3.68
N TYR A 109 -28.43 -1.65 -4.48
CA TYR A 109 -27.02 -1.90 -4.20
C TYR A 109 -26.16 -0.62 -4.22
N VAL A 110 -26.39 0.26 -5.20
CA VAL A 110 -25.70 1.56 -5.27
C VAL A 110 -26.09 2.45 -4.07
N ALA A 111 -27.39 2.56 -3.75
CA ALA A 111 -27.86 3.29 -2.58
C ALA A 111 -27.27 2.74 -1.27
N LEU A 112 -27.20 1.40 -1.14
CA LEU A 112 -26.53 0.72 -0.03
C LEU A 112 -25.05 1.11 0.11
N LYS A 113 -24.30 1.21 -1.00
CA LYS A 113 -22.90 1.65 -0.98
C LYS A 113 -22.75 3.06 -0.42
N TRP A 114 -23.57 4.01 -0.87
CA TRP A 114 -23.54 5.39 -0.37
C TRP A 114 -23.99 5.47 1.10
N ALA A 115 -25.01 4.71 1.51
CA ALA A 115 -25.44 4.63 2.91
C ALA A 115 -24.36 4.03 3.83
N LEU A 116 -23.59 3.04 3.36
CA LEU A 116 -22.43 2.52 4.09
C LEU A 116 -21.30 3.54 4.18
N CYS A 117 -21.00 4.29 3.11
CA CYS A 117 -20.02 5.38 3.16
C CYS A 117 -20.44 6.48 4.16
N PHE A 118 -21.71 6.87 4.16
CA PHE A 118 -22.27 7.81 5.14
C PHE A 118 -22.07 7.31 6.58
N LEU A 119 -22.44 6.05 6.85
CA LEU A 119 -22.33 5.45 8.19
C LEU A 119 -20.87 5.27 8.64
N VAL A 120 -19.95 4.93 7.72
CA VAL A 120 -18.50 4.92 7.99
C VAL A 120 -18.01 6.31 8.39
N GLY A 121 -18.39 7.35 7.65
CA GLY A 121 -18.01 8.73 7.94
C GLY A 121 -18.54 9.19 9.31
N ALA A 122 -19.84 9.01 9.56
CA ALA A 122 -20.47 9.41 10.82
C ALA A 122 -19.86 8.69 12.05
N LEU A 123 -19.63 7.37 11.97
CA LEU A 123 -19.03 6.62 13.08
C LEU A 123 -17.54 6.90 13.25
N ALA A 124 -16.78 7.16 12.17
CA ALA A 124 -15.39 7.58 12.26
C ALA A 124 -15.26 8.98 12.88
N ALA A 125 -16.14 9.91 12.55
CA ALA A 125 -16.21 11.23 13.17
C ALA A 125 -16.54 11.13 14.67
N ALA A 126 -17.55 10.35 15.04
CA ALA A 126 -17.89 10.11 16.45
C ALA A 126 -16.74 9.46 17.24
N ALA A 127 -16.06 8.47 16.66
CA ALA A 127 -14.90 7.83 17.30
C ALA A 127 -13.69 8.78 17.44
N GLY A 128 -13.42 9.61 16.43
CA GLY A 128 -12.40 10.64 16.49
C GLY A 128 -12.72 11.72 17.53
N PHE A 129 -13.96 12.20 17.54
CA PHE A 129 -14.48 13.13 18.54
C PHE A 129 -14.33 12.58 19.97
N VAL A 130 -14.76 11.35 20.23
CA VAL A 130 -14.60 10.69 21.54
C VAL A 130 -13.13 10.53 21.93
N ALA A 131 -12.24 10.19 20.98
CA ALA A 131 -10.81 10.12 21.24
C ALA A 131 -10.20 11.48 21.61
N ASN A 132 -10.58 12.55 20.90
CA ASN A 132 -10.15 13.91 21.21
C ASN A 132 -10.70 14.39 22.57
N LEU A 133 -12.00 14.22 22.81
CA LEU A 133 -12.72 14.57 24.04
C LEU A 133 -12.13 13.87 25.28
N GLY A 134 -11.74 12.60 25.13
CA GLY A 134 -11.03 11.84 26.15
C GLY A 134 -9.62 12.38 26.40
N VAL A 135 -8.85 12.64 25.33
CA VAL A 135 -7.48 13.15 25.47
C VAL A 135 -7.44 14.54 26.11
N GLU A 136 -8.24 15.50 25.61
CA GLU A 136 -8.28 16.87 26.12
C GLU A 136 -8.70 16.92 27.60
N ASN A 137 -9.75 16.21 28.01
CA ASN A 137 -10.20 16.22 29.40
C ASN A 137 -9.23 15.47 30.34
N VAL A 138 -8.70 14.30 29.97
CA VAL A 138 -7.80 13.53 30.85
C VAL A 138 -6.41 14.18 30.94
N ALA A 139 -5.86 14.66 29.83
CA ALA A 139 -4.58 15.38 29.86
C ALA A 139 -4.73 16.75 30.53
N GLY A 140 -5.79 17.51 30.21
CA GLY A 140 -6.06 18.82 30.80
C GLY A 140 -6.25 18.76 32.31
N ALA A 141 -7.06 17.83 32.81
CA ALA A 141 -7.23 17.62 34.26
C ALA A 141 -5.90 17.26 34.95
N LYS A 142 -5.09 16.38 34.34
CA LYS A 142 -3.75 16.04 34.85
C LYS A 142 -2.84 17.27 34.92
N PHE A 143 -2.78 18.08 33.86
CA PHE A 143 -1.92 19.27 33.84
C PHE A 143 -2.38 20.35 34.82
N VAL A 144 -3.69 20.59 34.98
CA VAL A 144 -4.22 21.52 35.99
C VAL A 144 -3.84 21.05 37.39
N VAL A 145 -4.18 19.81 37.78
CA VAL A 145 -3.83 19.26 39.11
C VAL A 145 -2.32 19.28 39.37
N THR A 146 -1.50 19.02 38.35
CA THR A 146 -0.03 19.12 38.48
C THR A 146 0.41 20.57 38.68
N SER A 147 -0.15 21.52 37.92
CA SER A 147 0.20 22.94 37.97
C SER A 147 -0.25 23.62 39.27
N ASP A 148 -1.34 23.16 39.89
CA ASP A 148 -1.81 23.68 41.17
C ASP A 148 -0.92 23.15 42.31
N LEU A 149 -0.57 21.86 42.29
CA LEU A 149 0.39 21.27 43.24
C LEU A 149 1.81 21.85 43.11
N MET A 150 2.20 22.42 41.96
CA MET A 150 3.48 23.14 41.81
C MET A 150 3.56 24.40 42.69
N LEU A 151 2.41 24.98 43.09
CA LEU A 151 2.37 26.12 44.00
C LEU A 151 2.74 25.70 45.44
N ASP A 152 2.20 24.56 45.89
CA ASP A 152 2.42 24.02 47.24
C ASP A 152 3.77 23.30 47.38
N GLY A 153 4.22 22.60 46.33
CA GLY A 153 5.47 21.85 46.37
C GLY A 153 5.83 21.09 45.09
N HIS A 154 6.97 21.43 44.49
CA HIS A 154 7.50 20.76 43.29
C HIS A 154 7.65 19.22 43.45
N GLY A 155 7.92 18.72 44.66
CA GLY A 155 8.07 17.29 44.95
C GLY A 155 6.76 16.49 44.90
N SER A 156 5.67 17.03 45.46
CA SER A 156 4.34 16.42 45.38
C SER A 156 3.77 16.52 43.96
N ALA A 157 3.98 17.66 43.29
CA ALA A 157 3.64 17.82 41.87
C ALA A 157 4.34 16.77 40.99
N PHE A 158 5.65 16.55 41.16
CA PHE A 158 6.38 15.52 40.43
C PHE A 158 5.86 14.11 40.71
N ALA A 159 5.58 13.78 41.98
CA ALA A 159 5.04 12.47 42.36
C ALA A 159 3.69 12.18 41.69
N VAL A 160 2.78 13.16 41.66
CA VAL A 160 1.45 13.04 41.02
C VAL A 160 1.58 12.98 39.49
N PHE A 161 2.46 13.77 38.88
CA PHE A 161 2.74 13.72 37.45
C PHE A 161 3.31 12.36 37.02
N LEU A 162 4.30 11.84 37.75
CA LEU A 162 4.90 10.54 37.50
C LEU A 162 3.89 9.40 37.67
N ALA A 163 3.13 9.40 38.77
CA ALA A 163 2.14 8.35 39.06
C ALA A 163 1.00 8.33 38.04
N SER A 164 0.49 9.49 37.63
CA SER A 164 -0.57 9.60 36.62
C SER A 164 -0.10 9.18 35.22
N ASN A 165 1.09 9.62 34.78
CA ASN A 165 1.69 9.15 33.54
C ASN A 165 1.90 7.63 33.55
N PHE A 166 2.47 7.09 34.62
CA PHE A 166 2.72 5.65 34.79
C PHE A 166 1.42 4.83 34.72
N ALA A 167 0.38 5.24 35.47
CA ALA A 167 -0.92 4.56 35.48
C ALA A 167 -1.57 4.56 34.07
N LEU A 168 -1.52 5.69 33.37
CA LEU A 168 -2.08 5.83 32.01
C LEU A 168 -1.33 4.98 30.98
N THR A 169 0.01 4.99 30.98
CA THR A 169 0.79 4.11 30.09
C THR A 169 0.53 2.64 30.40
N MET A 170 0.55 2.25 31.68
CA MET A 170 0.36 0.85 32.07
C MET A 170 -1.04 0.36 31.72
N LEU A 171 -2.08 1.19 31.84
CA LEU A 171 -3.43 0.88 31.33
C LEU A 171 -3.42 0.61 29.81
N ALA A 172 -2.82 1.50 29.01
CA ALA A 172 -2.72 1.33 27.56
C ALA A 172 -1.94 0.08 27.15
N ALA A 173 -0.83 -0.20 27.85
CA ALA A 173 0.04 -1.35 27.59
C ALA A 173 -0.61 -2.68 28.02
N VAL A 174 -1.25 -2.75 29.20
CA VAL A 174 -1.96 -3.95 29.68
C VAL A 174 -3.12 -4.32 28.75
N LEU A 175 -3.94 -3.34 28.34
CA LEU A 175 -5.02 -3.57 27.38
C LEU A 175 -4.48 -4.12 26.04
N THR A 176 -3.38 -3.57 25.54
CA THR A 176 -2.79 -3.99 24.27
C THR A 176 -2.13 -5.38 24.38
N VAL A 177 -1.31 -5.63 25.40
CA VAL A 177 -0.54 -6.88 25.56
C VAL A 177 -1.43 -8.09 25.90
N TYR A 178 -2.53 -7.90 26.63
CA TYR A 178 -3.42 -9.00 27.04
C TYR A 178 -4.74 -9.10 26.25
N VAL A 179 -5.34 -7.99 25.80
CA VAL A 179 -6.70 -8.03 25.19
C VAL A 179 -6.67 -8.06 23.66
N ALA A 180 -5.78 -7.28 23.03
CA ALA A 180 -5.63 -7.23 21.58
C ALA A 180 -4.22 -6.77 21.12
N PRO A 181 -3.24 -7.69 20.97
CA PRO A 181 -1.88 -7.33 20.53
C PRO A 181 -1.82 -6.65 19.16
N ALA A 182 -2.78 -6.93 18.27
CA ALA A 182 -2.96 -6.25 16.98
C ALA A 182 -3.34 -4.76 17.08
N ALA A 183 -3.55 -4.23 18.30
CA ALA A 183 -3.74 -2.79 18.52
C ALA A 183 -2.42 -2.01 18.70
N ALA A 184 -1.26 -2.67 18.79
CA ALA A 184 0.03 -2.02 19.06
C ALA A 184 0.53 -1.09 17.93
N GLY A 185 1.19 0.01 18.31
CA GLY A 185 1.72 1.03 17.41
C GLY A 185 0.64 1.77 16.62
N SER A 186 0.97 2.21 15.40
CA SER A 186 0.10 3.09 14.61
C SER A 186 -1.15 2.37 14.07
N GLY A 187 -0.96 1.22 13.41
CA GLY A 187 -2.01 0.58 12.61
C GLY A 187 -2.02 1.03 11.15
N ILE A 188 -1.35 2.13 10.79
CA ILE A 188 -1.08 2.49 9.38
C ILE A 188 -0.32 1.38 8.63
N PRO A 189 0.72 0.72 9.18
CA PRO A 189 1.38 -0.41 8.51
C PRO A 189 0.41 -1.54 8.17
N GLU A 190 -0.46 -1.91 9.11
CA GLU A 190 -1.51 -2.92 8.93
C GLU A 190 -2.54 -2.53 7.85
N VAL A 191 -3.00 -1.28 7.86
CA VAL A 191 -3.90 -0.74 6.81
C VAL A 191 -3.20 -0.73 5.46
N LYS A 192 -1.92 -0.32 5.38
CA LYS A 192 -1.13 -0.32 4.14
C LYS A 192 -0.86 -1.73 3.61
N ALA A 193 -0.66 -2.72 4.49
CA ALA A 193 -0.56 -4.14 4.11
C ALA A 193 -1.89 -4.65 3.55
N TYR A 194 -3.01 -4.38 4.24
CA TYR A 194 -4.34 -4.79 3.77
C TYR A 194 -4.73 -4.14 2.44
N LEU A 195 -4.45 -2.85 2.26
CA LEU A 195 -4.69 -2.11 1.02
C LEU A 195 -3.72 -2.50 -0.11
N ASN A 196 -2.65 -3.24 0.19
CA ASN A 196 -1.76 -3.90 -0.78
C ASN A 196 -2.19 -5.35 -1.10
N GLY A 197 -3.21 -5.89 -0.41
CA GLY A 197 -3.74 -7.24 -0.65
C GLY A 197 -3.37 -8.30 0.38
N VAL A 198 -2.91 -7.92 1.59
CA VAL A 198 -2.54 -8.85 2.67
C VAL A 198 -3.70 -9.02 3.67
N ASP A 199 -4.20 -10.23 3.87
CA ASP A 199 -5.24 -10.55 4.88
C ASP A 199 -4.56 -11.25 6.07
N ALA A 200 -4.39 -10.54 7.18
CA ALA A 200 -3.80 -11.10 8.40
C ALA A 200 -4.80 -11.04 9.57
N PRO A 201 -4.81 -12.07 10.45
CA PRO A 201 -5.91 -12.28 11.38
C PRO A 201 -6.02 -11.18 12.45
N ASN A 202 -7.27 -10.91 12.85
CA ASN A 202 -7.65 -9.96 13.90
C ASN A 202 -7.28 -8.47 13.70
N ILE A 203 -6.64 -8.06 12.60
CA ILE A 203 -6.32 -6.65 12.33
C ILE A 203 -7.56 -5.76 12.53
N PHE A 204 -8.66 -6.02 11.82
CA PHE A 204 -9.91 -5.26 11.94
C PHE A 204 -10.95 -5.89 12.89
N SER A 205 -10.52 -6.49 14.00
CA SER A 205 -11.47 -7.07 14.97
C SER A 205 -12.14 -5.99 15.84
N LEU A 206 -13.37 -6.26 16.33
CA LEU A 206 -14.05 -5.36 17.28
C LEU A 206 -13.28 -5.21 18.60
N LYS A 207 -12.53 -6.25 19.03
CA LYS A 207 -11.60 -6.12 20.17
C LYS A 207 -10.49 -5.12 19.87
N THR A 208 -9.90 -5.22 18.67
CA THR A 208 -8.85 -4.31 18.22
C THR A 208 -9.35 -2.88 18.18
N LEU A 209 -10.56 -2.63 17.64
CA LEU A 209 -11.20 -1.31 17.61
C LEU A 209 -11.33 -0.68 19.02
N ILE A 210 -11.90 -1.41 19.98
CA ILE A 210 -12.13 -0.90 21.35
C ILE A 210 -10.79 -0.62 22.05
N VAL A 211 -9.83 -1.54 21.97
CA VAL A 211 -8.49 -1.37 22.56
C VAL A 211 -7.72 -0.24 21.87
N LYS A 212 -7.91 -0.03 20.55
CA LYS A 212 -7.29 1.07 19.81
C LYS A 212 -7.77 2.42 20.30
N ILE A 213 -9.08 2.59 20.52
CA ILE A 213 -9.65 3.86 21.01
C ILE A 213 -9.21 4.11 22.46
N VAL A 214 -9.54 3.21 23.38
CA VAL A 214 -9.28 3.40 24.83
C VAL A 214 -7.77 3.48 25.13
N GLY A 215 -6.98 2.60 24.51
CA GLY A 215 -5.53 2.60 24.67
C GLY A 215 -4.85 3.82 24.02
N CYS A 216 -5.40 4.38 22.94
CA CYS A 216 -4.89 5.63 22.36
C CYS A 216 -5.15 6.84 23.27
N ILE A 217 -6.35 6.93 23.87
CA ILE A 217 -6.67 8.00 24.84
C ILE A 217 -5.66 7.95 26.01
N ALA A 218 -5.53 6.79 26.66
CA ALA A 218 -4.60 6.62 27.77
C ALA A 218 -3.13 6.85 27.37
N ALA A 219 -2.69 6.35 26.20
CA ALA A 219 -1.32 6.56 25.71
C ALA A 219 -1.00 8.04 25.42
N VAL A 220 -1.90 8.79 24.76
CA VAL A 220 -1.65 10.20 24.45
C VAL A 220 -1.75 11.07 25.71
N SER A 221 -2.69 10.79 26.63
CA SER A 221 -2.79 11.52 27.90
C SER A 221 -1.65 11.23 28.89
N SER A 222 -0.83 10.18 28.67
CA SER A 222 0.33 9.84 29.52
C SER A 222 1.56 10.75 29.35
N SER A 223 1.50 11.78 28.49
CA SER A 223 2.63 12.64 28.10
C SER A 223 3.82 11.93 27.43
N LEU A 224 3.66 10.67 27.02
CA LEU A 224 4.54 10.07 26.01
C LEU A 224 4.49 10.90 24.71
N HIS A 225 5.62 10.97 24.00
CA HIS A 225 5.69 11.68 22.71
C HIS A 225 5.07 10.82 21.60
N VAL A 226 3.75 10.74 21.60
CA VAL A 226 2.93 9.93 20.67
C VAL A 226 1.69 10.70 20.20
N GLY A 227 1.22 10.40 18.99
CA GLY A 227 0.06 11.06 18.37
C GLY A 227 -1.14 10.15 18.13
N LYS A 228 -2.35 10.72 18.23
CA LYS A 228 -3.63 10.03 17.99
C LYS A 228 -3.95 9.71 16.53
N ALA A 229 -3.38 10.46 15.57
CA ALA A 229 -3.74 10.37 14.15
C ALA A 229 -3.58 8.96 13.55
N GLY A 230 -2.46 8.27 13.78
CA GLY A 230 -2.22 6.92 13.28
C GLY A 230 -3.26 5.89 13.77
N PRO A 231 -3.47 5.78 15.09
CA PRO A 231 -4.56 5.00 15.67
C PRO A 231 -5.96 5.34 15.11
N LEU A 232 -6.24 6.60 14.74
CA LEU A 232 -7.52 6.98 14.13
C LEU A 232 -7.69 6.47 12.68
N VAL A 233 -6.63 6.40 11.87
CA VAL A 233 -6.66 5.71 10.56
C VAL A 233 -7.09 4.25 10.72
N HIS A 234 -6.49 3.56 11.70
CA HIS A 234 -6.81 2.16 11.98
C HIS A 234 -8.23 1.99 12.55
N THR A 235 -8.68 2.94 13.36
CA THR A 235 -10.03 2.99 13.93
C THR A 235 -11.10 3.11 12.82
N GLY A 236 -10.93 4.04 11.88
CA GLY A 236 -11.82 4.19 10.72
C GLY A 236 -11.81 2.96 9.80
N ALA A 237 -10.63 2.38 9.54
CA ALA A 237 -10.50 1.12 8.80
C ALA A 237 -11.21 -0.07 9.49
N CYS A 238 -11.09 -0.19 10.82
CA CYS A 238 -11.83 -1.19 11.62
C CYS A 238 -13.34 -1.01 11.49
N ILE A 239 -13.85 0.22 11.68
CA ILE A 239 -15.28 0.56 11.55
C ILE A 239 -15.79 0.13 10.16
N ALA A 240 -15.06 0.49 9.09
CA ALA A 240 -15.43 0.14 7.73
C ALA A 240 -15.43 -1.38 7.45
N SER A 241 -14.42 -2.12 7.92
CA SER A 241 -14.40 -3.59 7.75
C SER A 241 -15.50 -4.29 8.56
N ILE A 242 -15.88 -3.77 9.73
CA ILE A 242 -16.94 -4.34 10.56
C ILE A 242 -18.32 -4.08 9.93
N LEU A 243 -18.55 -2.86 9.44
CA LEU A 243 -19.79 -2.51 8.71
C LEU A 243 -19.93 -3.30 7.40
N GLY A 244 -18.87 -3.39 6.59
CA GLY A 244 -18.86 -4.15 5.34
C GLY A 244 -19.15 -5.65 5.50
N GLN A 245 -18.79 -6.26 6.64
CA GLN A 245 -19.12 -7.65 6.96
C GLN A 245 -20.56 -7.84 7.49
N GLY A 246 -21.28 -6.74 7.75
CA GLY A 246 -22.63 -6.73 8.31
C GLY A 246 -22.67 -6.84 9.85
N GLY A 247 -21.59 -6.48 10.53
CA GLY A 247 -21.45 -6.56 12.00
C GLY A 247 -20.63 -7.77 12.48
N SER A 248 -20.37 -7.83 13.80
CA SER A 248 -19.44 -8.81 14.36
C SER A 248 -20.09 -10.18 14.60
N ARG A 249 -19.75 -11.16 13.76
CA ARG A 249 -20.20 -12.55 13.84
C ARG A 249 -19.96 -13.19 15.22
N LYS A 250 -18.86 -12.85 15.91
CA LYS A 250 -18.52 -13.36 17.25
C LYS A 250 -19.53 -12.98 18.33
N TYR A 251 -20.21 -11.84 18.19
CA TYR A 251 -21.24 -11.37 19.12
C TYR A 251 -22.67 -11.58 18.55
N ARG A 252 -22.83 -12.45 17.54
CA ARG A 252 -24.09 -12.73 16.81
C ARG A 252 -24.77 -11.52 16.15
N MET A 253 -24.17 -10.33 16.21
CA MET A 253 -24.70 -9.11 15.58
C MET A 253 -24.42 -9.12 14.08
N THR A 254 -25.22 -9.85 13.31
CA THR A 254 -25.11 -9.92 11.85
C THR A 254 -26.40 -9.47 11.16
N CYS A 255 -26.41 -8.25 10.62
CA CYS A 255 -27.54 -7.68 9.90
C CYS A 255 -27.79 -8.43 8.57
N ARG A 256 -28.92 -9.12 8.43
CA ARG A 256 -29.25 -9.94 7.24
C ARG A 256 -29.19 -9.14 5.92
N TRP A 257 -29.55 -7.85 5.97
CA TRP A 257 -29.52 -6.91 4.85
C TRP A 257 -28.12 -6.67 4.25
N LEU A 258 -27.06 -6.77 5.07
CA LEU A 258 -25.68 -6.47 4.66
C LEU A 258 -24.90 -7.68 4.13
N ARG A 259 -25.57 -8.83 3.90
CA ARG A 259 -24.94 -10.04 3.31
C ARG A 259 -24.26 -9.78 1.96
N TYR A 260 -24.72 -8.78 1.20
CA TYR A 260 -24.19 -8.41 -0.13
C TYR A 260 -22.69 -8.06 -0.08
N PHE A 261 -22.25 -7.30 0.92
CA PHE A 261 -20.92 -6.67 0.95
C PHE A 261 -19.77 -7.60 1.38
N LYS A 262 -20.02 -8.91 1.40
CA LYS A 262 -19.08 -9.98 1.76
C LYS A 262 -18.17 -10.38 0.59
N ASN A 263 -17.65 -9.38 -0.10
CA ASN A 263 -16.62 -9.51 -1.13
C ASN A 263 -15.43 -8.64 -0.70
N ASP A 264 -14.22 -9.19 -0.74
CA ASP A 264 -13.01 -8.46 -0.34
C ASP A 264 -12.76 -7.21 -1.20
N ARG A 265 -13.31 -7.14 -2.43
CA ARG A 265 -13.34 -5.93 -3.27
C ARG A 265 -14.06 -4.76 -2.59
N ASP A 266 -15.32 -4.98 -2.21
CA ASP A 266 -16.16 -3.95 -1.60
C ASP A 266 -15.71 -3.66 -0.16
N ARG A 267 -15.17 -4.66 0.54
CA ARG A 267 -14.51 -4.50 1.84
C ARG A 267 -13.24 -3.64 1.72
N ARG A 268 -12.42 -3.80 0.67
CA ARG A 268 -11.23 -2.96 0.39
C ARG A 268 -11.65 -1.53 0.06
N ASP A 269 -12.65 -1.34 -0.81
CA ASP A 269 -13.21 -0.03 -1.13
C ASP A 269 -13.68 0.69 0.15
N LEU A 270 -14.47 0.02 1.00
CA LEU A 270 -14.94 0.58 2.27
C LEU A 270 -13.79 0.86 3.25
N VAL A 271 -12.82 -0.05 3.40
CA VAL A 271 -11.64 0.16 4.26
C VAL A 271 -10.81 1.36 3.79
N THR A 272 -10.73 1.60 2.49
CA THR A 272 -10.09 2.80 1.90
C THR A 272 -10.83 4.09 2.31
N CYS A 273 -12.16 4.09 2.22
CA CYS A 273 -12.99 5.19 2.70
C CYS A 273 -12.85 5.39 4.23
N GLY A 274 -12.74 4.29 5.00
CA GLY A 274 -12.51 4.30 6.44
C GLY A 274 -11.14 4.85 6.85
N SER A 275 -10.07 4.53 6.11
CA SER A 275 -8.74 5.11 6.37
C SER A 275 -8.70 6.61 6.04
N ALA A 276 -9.35 7.04 4.95
CA ALA A 276 -9.50 8.46 4.62
C ALA A 276 -10.28 9.20 5.72
N ALA A 277 -11.38 8.62 6.19
CA ALA A 277 -12.21 9.14 7.28
C ALA A 277 -11.43 9.27 8.60
N GLY A 278 -10.53 8.32 8.90
CA GLY A 278 -9.67 8.37 10.09
C GLY A 278 -8.64 9.52 10.05
N ILE A 279 -8.07 9.83 8.89
CA ILE A 279 -7.20 11.02 8.71
C ILE A 279 -8.03 12.32 8.82
N ALA A 280 -9.19 12.38 8.15
CA ALA A 280 -10.08 13.53 8.21
C ALA A 280 -10.57 13.82 9.65
N ALA A 281 -10.85 12.78 10.44
CA ALA A 281 -11.23 12.91 11.86
C ALA A 281 -10.06 13.28 12.78
N ALA A 282 -8.82 13.00 12.36
CA ALA A 282 -7.61 13.31 13.13
C ALA A 282 -7.13 14.76 12.93
N PHE A 283 -7.20 15.29 11.71
CA PHE A 283 -6.64 16.60 11.33
C PHE A 283 -7.68 17.60 10.81
N ARG A 284 -8.99 17.29 10.87
CA ARG A 284 -10.06 18.08 10.22
C ARG A 284 -9.84 18.29 8.71
N ALA A 285 -9.03 17.45 8.07
CA ALA A 285 -8.51 17.60 6.71
C ALA A 285 -9.20 16.62 5.72
N PRO A 286 -10.38 16.94 5.17
CA PRO A 286 -11.17 16.00 4.36
C PRO A 286 -10.56 15.70 2.99
N VAL A 287 -9.90 16.66 2.32
CA VAL A 287 -9.22 16.42 1.03
C VAL A 287 -7.89 15.73 1.27
N GLY A 288 -7.13 16.17 2.28
CA GLY A 288 -5.89 15.53 2.74
C GLY A 288 -6.08 14.07 3.13
N GLY A 289 -7.21 13.72 3.75
CA GLY A 289 -7.58 12.33 4.04
C GLY A 289 -7.83 11.46 2.80
N VAL A 290 -8.45 12.01 1.74
CA VAL A 290 -8.60 11.30 0.46
C VAL A 290 -7.26 11.13 -0.24
N LEU A 291 -6.41 12.16 -0.22
CA LEU A 291 -5.06 12.12 -0.79
C LEU A 291 -4.14 11.13 -0.05
N PHE A 292 -4.24 11.02 1.27
CA PHE A 292 -3.54 10.00 2.06
C PHE A 292 -3.98 8.58 1.64
N ALA A 293 -5.28 8.36 1.42
CA ALA A 293 -5.79 7.08 0.95
C ALA A 293 -5.35 6.76 -0.50
N LEU A 294 -5.31 7.77 -1.37
CA LEU A 294 -4.74 7.68 -2.72
C LEU A 294 -3.25 7.26 -2.70
N GLU A 295 -2.42 7.93 -1.89
CA GLU A 295 -0.97 7.64 -1.78
C GLU A 295 -0.67 6.26 -1.16
N THR A 296 -1.62 5.65 -0.45
CA THR A 296 -1.42 4.36 0.24
C THR A 296 -2.05 3.15 -0.47
N VAL A 297 -2.99 3.35 -1.39
CA VAL A 297 -3.62 2.28 -2.20
C VAL A 297 -2.84 1.97 -3.48
N SER A 298 -2.79 0.70 -3.91
CA SER A 298 -2.06 0.31 -5.12
C SER A 298 -2.78 0.59 -6.44
N SER A 299 -4.11 0.64 -6.41
CA SER A 299 -4.99 0.56 -7.60
C SER A 299 -6.24 1.41 -7.37
N TRP A 300 -6.52 2.39 -8.22
CA TRP A 300 -7.62 3.34 -8.01
C TRP A 300 -8.72 3.25 -9.07
N ARG A 301 -9.91 3.77 -8.73
CA ARG A 301 -11.08 3.88 -9.62
C ARG A 301 -11.78 5.22 -9.35
N SER A 302 -12.25 5.92 -10.38
CA SER A 302 -12.93 7.21 -10.22
C SER A 302 -14.16 7.12 -9.30
N ALA A 303 -14.90 6.00 -9.34
CA ALA A 303 -16.02 5.74 -8.44
C ALA A 303 -15.61 5.46 -6.98
N LEU A 304 -14.34 5.18 -6.68
CA LEU A 304 -13.81 5.12 -5.30
C LEU A 304 -13.46 6.53 -4.79
N LEU A 305 -12.96 7.42 -5.66
CA LEU A 305 -12.69 8.82 -5.33
C LEU A 305 -13.93 9.52 -4.73
N TRP A 306 -15.04 9.48 -5.45
CA TRP A 306 -16.29 10.12 -5.02
C TRP A 306 -16.84 9.53 -3.72
N ARG A 307 -16.68 8.21 -3.48
CA ARG A 307 -17.07 7.57 -2.21
C ARG A 307 -16.15 7.96 -1.06
N ALA A 308 -14.84 8.02 -1.26
CA ALA A 308 -13.88 8.45 -0.24
C ALA A 308 -14.10 9.93 0.12
N PHE A 309 -14.24 10.81 -0.86
CA PHE A 309 -14.52 12.24 -0.67
C PHE A 309 -15.86 12.49 0.02
N PHE A 310 -16.92 11.80 -0.36
CA PHE A 310 -18.19 11.86 0.37
C PHE A 310 -18.04 11.39 1.83
N THR A 311 -17.29 10.32 2.07
CA THR A 311 -17.04 9.81 3.43
C THR A 311 -16.30 10.85 4.29
N THR A 312 -15.26 11.51 3.76
CA THR A 312 -14.52 12.55 4.51
C THR A 312 -15.29 13.86 4.65
N ALA A 313 -16.12 14.23 3.67
CA ALA A 313 -17.06 15.35 3.79
C ALA A 313 -18.09 15.11 4.91
N MET A 314 -18.64 13.89 5.01
CA MET A 314 -19.52 13.52 6.14
C MET A 314 -18.78 13.55 7.48
N VAL A 315 -17.48 13.19 7.52
CA VAL A 315 -16.67 13.38 8.73
C VAL A 315 -16.59 14.84 9.15
N ALA A 316 -16.28 15.76 8.21
CA ALA A 316 -16.18 17.19 8.51
C ALA A 316 -17.50 17.77 9.05
N VAL A 317 -18.64 17.42 8.43
CA VAL A 317 -19.98 17.89 8.85
C VAL A 317 -20.36 17.35 10.23
N VAL A 318 -20.22 16.03 10.45
CA VAL A 318 -20.60 15.41 11.75
C VAL A 318 -19.67 15.88 12.87
N LEU A 319 -18.36 15.97 12.60
CA LEU A 319 -17.39 16.47 13.58
C LEU A 319 -17.71 17.92 13.96
N ARG A 320 -18.00 18.80 12.99
CA ARG A 320 -18.40 20.19 13.26
C ARG A 320 -19.65 20.28 14.12
N ALA A 321 -20.72 19.55 13.79
CA ALA A 321 -21.95 19.55 14.59
C ALA A 321 -21.73 19.10 16.05
N LEU A 322 -20.82 18.15 16.29
CA LEU A 322 -20.45 17.70 17.65
C LEU A 322 -19.58 18.74 18.39
N ILE A 323 -18.76 19.52 17.68
CA ILE A 323 -17.97 20.62 18.24
C ILE A 323 -18.89 21.78 18.65
N ASP A 324 -19.77 22.20 17.75
CA ASP A 324 -20.71 23.31 17.97
C ASP A 324 -21.67 22.98 19.14
N PHE A 325 -22.06 21.69 19.30
CA PHE A 325 -22.75 21.21 20.50
C PHE A 325 -21.93 21.38 21.79
N CYS A 326 -20.62 21.09 21.76
CA CYS A 326 -19.74 21.27 22.93
C CYS A 326 -19.49 22.72 23.32
N GLN A 327 -19.58 23.67 22.38
CA GLN A 327 -19.49 25.11 22.67
C GLN A 327 -20.60 25.60 23.61
N SER A 328 -21.67 24.81 23.83
CA SER A 328 -22.66 25.03 24.90
C SER A 328 -22.14 24.81 26.34
N GLY A 329 -20.83 24.60 26.51
CA GLY A 329 -20.16 24.46 27.82
C GLY A 329 -20.26 23.06 28.45
N LYS A 330 -20.96 22.12 27.81
CA LYS A 330 -21.31 20.81 28.39
C LYS A 330 -20.21 19.73 28.32
N CYS A 331 -19.04 20.04 27.74
CA CYS A 331 -17.99 19.06 27.43
C CYS A 331 -16.71 19.15 28.30
N GLY A 332 -16.74 19.95 29.37
CA GLY A 332 -15.62 20.07 30.32
C GLY A 332 -14.56 21.09 29.88
N LEU A 333 -13.30 20.67 29.79
CA LEU A 333 -12.21 21.50 29.26
C LEU A 333 -12.15 21.48 27.72
N PHE A 334 -12.77 20.47 27.10
CA PHE A 334 -12.79 20.30 25.65
C PHE A 334 -13.36 21.51 24.92
N GLY A 335 -12.64 21.94 23.89
CA GLY A 335 -12.99 23.13 23.11
C GLY A 335 -12.47 24.47 23.67
N LYS A 336 -11.82 24.50 24.85
CA LYS A 336 -11.07 25.70 25.30
C LYS A 336 -9.75 25.88 24.54
N GLY A 337 -8.99 24.80 24.30
CA GLY A 337 -7.77 24.83 23.48
C GLY A 337 -8.04 24.78 21.96
N GLY A 338 -9.21 24.28 21.56
CA GLY A 338 -9.68 24.32 20.17
C GLY A 338 -8.99 23.33 19.23
N LEU A 339 -9.30 22.03 19.38
CA LEU A 339 -9.18 20.95 18.38
C LEU A 339 -8.48 21.31 17.05
N ILE A 340 -7.18 21.01 16.96
CA ILE A 340 -6.27 21.18 15.80
C ILE A 340 -6.86 22.02 14.65
N MET A 341 -6.91 23.33 14.85
CA MET A 341 -7.15 24.32 13.82
C MET A 341 -6.12 25.41 14.01
N PHE A 342 -5.09 25.40 13.17
CA PHE A 342 -4.01 26.37 13.27
C PHE A 342 -4.47 27.65 12.59
N ASP A 343 -5.12 28.48 13.41
CA ASP A 343 -5.57 29.81 13.05
C ASP A 343 -4.32 30.72 12.91
N VAL A 344 -3.57 30.53 11.82
CA VAL A 344 -2.41 31.35 11.44
C VAL A 344 -2.95 32.65 10.86
N THR A 345 -3.53 33.48 11.73
CA THR A 345 -4.23 34.74 11.40
C THR A 345 -3.26 35.87 11.05
N ALA A 346 -2.32 35.60 10.13
CA ALA A 346 -1.56 36.61 9.43
C ALA A 346 -2.33 36.98 8.15
N ASP A 347 -3.12 38.06 8.20
CA ASP A 347 -4.05 38.45 7.12
C ASP A 347 -3.39 38.52 5.74
N TYR A 348 -2.10 38.86 5.67
CA TYR A 348 -1.32 38.86 4.44
C TYR A 348 0.08 38.26 4.63
N VAL A 349 0.20 36.94 4.46
CA VAL A 349 1.52 36.31 4.25
C VAL A 349 2.09 36.77 2.90
N THR A 350 3.13 37.60 2.95
CA THR A 350 3.95 38.04 1.82
C THR A 350 5.35 37.45 1.97
N TYR A 351 5.79 36.67 0.97
CA TYR A 351 7.15 36.14 0.90
C TYR A 351 7.90 36.77 -0.28
N HIS A 352 9.19 36.99 -0.11
CA HIS A 352 10.07 37.60 -1.10
C HIS A 352 11.11 36.59 -1.61
N LEU A 353 11.81 36.93 -2.70
CA LEU A 353 12.86 36.08 -3.27
C LEU A 353 14.03 35.82 -2.29
N ILE A 354 14.23 36.72 -1.32
CA ILE A 354 15.24 36.59 -0.24
C ILE A 354 14.89 35.48 0.78
N ASP A 355 13.62 35.10 0.90
CA ASP A 355 13.18 34.04 1.81
C ASP A 355 13.43 32.64 1.22
N LEU A 356 13.65 32.53 -0.09
CA LEU A 356 13.81 31.23 -0.76
C LEU A 356 15.08 30.46 -0.34
N PRO A 357 16.29 31.07 -0.19
CA PRO A 357 17.47 30.34 0.27
C PRO A 357 17.33 29.76 1.70
N PRO A 358 16.82 30.50 2.71
CA PRO A 358 16.43 29.93 4.02
C PRO A 358 15.46 28.75 3.90
N VAL A 359 14.43 28.87 3.06
CA VAL A 359 13.42 27.82 2.84
C VAL A 359 14.03 26.59 2.17
N ILE A 360 14.99 26.76 1.26
CA ILE A 360 15.75 25.67 0.63
C ILE A 360 16.65 24.95 1.64
N THR A 361 17.42 25.68 2.46
CA THR A 361 18.31 25.06 3.46
C THR A 361 17.51 24.33 4.55
N LEU A 362 16.39 24.90 4.99
CA LEU A 362 15.42 24.26 5.89
C LEU A 362 14.93 22.91 5.33
N GLY A 363 14.64 22.85 4.02
CA GLY A 363 14.27 21.61 3.33
C GLY A 363 15.39 20.58 3.29
N VAL A 364 16.63 20.98 2.98
CA VAL A 364 17.79 20.07 2.93
C VAL A 364 18.09 19.48 4.32
N PHE A 365 18.20 20.31 5.35
CA PHE A 365 18.45 19.85 6.71
C PHE A 365 17.29 19.03 7.27
N GLY A 366 16.03 19.38 6.97
CA GLY A 366 14.86 18.58 7.34
C GLY A 366 14.85 17.19 6.70
N GLY A 367 15.33 17.06 5.46
CA GLY A 367 15.53 15.77 4.78
C GLY A 367 16.59 14.91 5.47
N ILE A 368 17.73 15.50 5.83
CA ILE A 368 18.79 14.84 6.60
C ILE A 368 18.27 14.40 7.97
N LEU A 369 17.68 15.31 8.76
CA LEU A 369 17.15 15.04 10.09
C LEU A 369 16.03 13.98 10.08
N GLY A 370 15.14 14.00 9.08
CA GLY A 370 14.09 13.00 8.91
C GLY A 370 14.63 11.62 8.51
N SER A 371 15.72 11.59 7.71
CA SER A 371 16.42 10.33 7.40
C SER A 371 17.15 9.76 8.63
N LEU A 372 17.79 10.61 9.44
CA LEU A 372 18.43 10.21 10.70
C LEU A 372 17.39 9.68 11.70
N TYR A 373 16.21 10.31 11.76
CA TYR A 373 15.10 9.88 12.61
C TYR A 373 14.68 8.44 12.24
N ASN A 374 14.47 8.16 10.95
CA ASN A 374 14.16 6.82 10.47
C ASN A 374 15.27 5.79 10.78
N PHE A 375 16.55 6.20 10.71
CA PHE A 375 17.68 5.33 11.04
C PHE A 375 17.73 4.97 12.52
N PHE A 376 17.63 5.96 13.42
CA PHE A 376 17.60 5.70 14.86
C PHE A 376 16.36 4.92 15.28
N LEU A 377 15.19 5.19 14.66
CA LEU A 377 13.96 4.44 14.89
C LEU A 377 14.11 2.95 14.49
N ASP A 378 14.77 2.63 13.36
CA ASP A 378 15.11 1.24 12.99
C ASP A 378 15.93 0.55 14.10
N LYS A 379 16.97 1.22 14.61
CA LYS A 379 17.86 0.65 15.64
C LYS A 379 17.13 0.42 16.96
N VAL A 380 16.35 1.40 17.42
CA VAL A 380 15.57 1.29 18.66
C VAL A 380 14.50 0.21 18.55
N LEU A 381 13.79 0.11 17.42
CA LEU A 381 12.79 -0.95 17.19
C LEU A 381 13.41 -2.36 17.15
N ARG A 382 14.59 -2.53 16.54
CA ARG A 382 15.32 -3.81 16.55
C ARG A 382 15.80 -4.18 17.95
N LEU A 383 16.32 -3.22 18.71
CA LEU A 383 16.72 -3.40 20.11
C LEU A 383 15.51 -3.80 20.98
N TYR A 384 14.38 -3.11 20.82
CA TYR A 384 13.14 -3.43 21.53
C TYR A 384 12.65 -4.84 21.16
N ASN A 385 12.74 -5.29 19.91
CA ASN A 385 12.40 -6.67 19.54
C ASN A 385 13.33 -7.71 20.19
N LEU A 386 14.64 -7.44 20.28
CA LEU A 386 15.60 -8.32 20.95
C LEU A 386 15.28 -8.50 22.46
N ILE A 387 14.78 -7.44 23.09
CA ILE A 387 14.34 -7.41 24.50
C ILE A 387 12.95 -8.07 24.68
N ASN A 388 12.06 -7.99 23.69
CA ASN A 388 10.63 -8.35 23.78
C ASN A 388 10.29 -9.86 23.83
N LYS A 389 11.15 -10.67 24.45
CA LYS A 389 10.99 -12.14 24.56
C LYS A 389 9.79 -12.61 25.40
N GLY A 390 9.00 -11.71 25.98
CA GLY A 390 7.80 -12.07 26.74
C GLY A 390 6.88 -10.90 27.08
N LYS A 391 5.65 -11.21 27.53
CA LYS A 391 4.62 -10.21 27.89
C LYS A 391 5.05 -9.31 29.05
N ALA A 392 5.78 -9.85 30.03
CA ALA A 392 6.34 -9.07 31.15
C ALA A 392 7.35 -8.02 30.66
N TYR A 393 8.26 -8.37 29.75
CA TYR A 393 9.22 -7.43 29.16
C TYR A 393 8.54 -6.30 28.36
N LYS A 394 7.45 -6.59 27.64
CA LYS A 394 6.65 -5.58 26.94
C LYS A 394 6.08 -4.51 27.90
N LEU A 395 5.74 -4.89 29.12
CA LEU A 395 5.21 -3.99 30.16
C LEU A 395 6.34 -3.27 30.91
N LEU A 396 7.40 -3.99 31.29
CA LEU A 396 8.57 -3.41 31.96
C LEU A 396 9.23 -2.33 31.10
N LEU A 397 9.35 -2.55 29.78
CA LEU A 397 9.88 -1.55 28.85
C LEU A 397 9.01 -0.28 28.81
N ALA A 398 7.68 -0.43 28.77
CA ALA A 398 6.76 0.71 28.78
C ALA A 398 6.78 1.48 30.11
N ALA A 399 6.90 0.77 31.24
CA ALA A 399 7.12 1.33 32.56
C ALA A 399 8.41 2.17 32.61
N THR A 400 9.55 1.56 32.25
CA THR A 400 10.86 2.24 32.26
C THR A 400 10.87 3.48 31.37
N VAL A 401 10.35 3.39 30.13
CA VAL A 401 10.30 4.56 29.24
C VAL A 401 9.41 5.67 29.81
N THR A 402 8.27 5.35 30.43
CA THR A 402 7.37 6.35 31.03
C THR A 402 7.99 7.05 32.25
N VAL A 403 8.75 6.32 33.06
CA VAL A 403 9.52 6.93 34.17
C VAL A 403 10.56 7.88 33.60
N CYS A 404 11.38 7.43 32.65
CA CYS A 404 12.40 8.26 32.01
C CYS A 404 11.79 9.50 31.31
N THR A 405 10.70 9.36 30.55
CA THR A 405 10.05 10.51 29.92
C THR A 405 9.50 11.50 30.94
N SER A 406 8.92 11.02 32.04
CA SER A 406 8.40 11.89 33.10
C SER A 406 9.52 12.64 33.84
N CYS A 407 10.65 11.98 34.09
CA CYS A 407 11.85 12.62 34.64
C CYS A 407 12.41 13.69 33.69
N CYS A 408 12.51 13.43 32.39
CA CYS A 408 12.97 14.43 31.42
C CYS A 408 12.01 15.62 31.31
N LEU A 409 10.70 15.36 31.18
CA LEU A 409 9.67 16.40 31.07
C LEU A 409 9.63 17.35 32.26
N PHE A 410 9.79 16.83 33.48
CA PHE A 410 9.77 17.64 34.71
C PHE A 410 11.15 18.23 35.05
N GLY A 411 12.25 17.57 34.65
CA GLY A 411 13.62 17.97 34.95
C GLY A 411 14.19 19.04 34.02
N LEU A 412 13.89 19.00 32.71
CA LEU A 412 14.45 19.95 31.74
C LEU A 412 14.01 21.42 31.97
N PRO A 413 12.77 21.74 32.39
CA PRO A 413 12.35 23.11 32.69
C PRO A 413 13.19 23.86 33.75
N TRP A 414 13.87 23.15 34.66
CA TRP A 414 14.79 23.75 35.65
C TRP A 414 16.02 24.44 35.02
N ILE A 415 16.30 24.18 33.73
CA ILE A 415 17.44 24.73 33.00
C ILE A 415 17.06 26.02 32.25
N ALA A 416 15.74 26.28 32.07
CA ALA A 416 15.26 27.45 31.36
C ALA A 416 15.13 28.68 32.28
N ALA A 417 15.39 29.86 31.71
CA ALA A 417 15.21 31.13 32.40
C ALA A 417 13.74 31.58 32.37
N CYS A 418 13.35 32.39 33.34
CA CYS A 418 12.03 33.01 33.41
C CYS A 418 11.96 34.24 32.49
N LYS A 419 10.78 34.48 31.89
CA LYS A 419 10.44 35.66 31.11
C LYS A 419 9.27 36.42 31.74
N PRO A 420 9.23 37.76 31.66
CA PRO A 420 8.05 38.54 32.05
C PRO A 420 6.87 38.22 31.12
N CYS A 421 5.66 38.19 31.67
CA CYS A 421 4.44 37.99 30.90
C CYS A 421 4.23 39.10 29.83
N PRO A 422 3.82 38.78 28.58
CA PRO A 422 3.62 39.80 27.55
C PRO A 422 2.35 40.62 27.84
N THR A 423 2.41 41.94 27.63
CA THR A 423 1.36 42.88 28.07
C THR A 423 0.09 42.87 27.22
N ASP A 424 0.11 42.27 26.03
CA ASP A 424 -0.97 42.34 25.02
C ASP A 424 -1.68 40.99 24.80
N THR A 425 -1.59 40.07 25.77
CA THR A 425 -2.16 38.72 25.66
C THR A 425 -3.63 38.66 26.05
N ARG A 426 -4.47 38.08 25.17
CA ARG A 426 -5.91 37.82 25.43
C ARG A 426 -6.15 36.81 26.56
N GLU A 427 -5.15 36.00 26.93
CA GLU A 427 -5.15 35.18 28.14
C GLU A 427 -4.27 35.83 29.20
N ALA A 428 -4.77 36.04 30.43
CA ALA A 428 -3.92 36.53 31.51
C ALA A 428 -2.83 35.51 31.86
N CYS A 429 -1.59 35.97 31.88
CA CYS A 429 -0.39 35.20 32.20
C CYS A 429 0.02 35.48 33.66
N PRO A 430 0.54 34.49 34.41
CA PRO A 430 0.64 33.06 34.08
C PRO A 430 -0.70 32.30 34.28
N SER A 431 -0.84 31.13 33.63
CA SER A 431 -2.06 30.31 33.68
C SER A 431 -2.15 29.39 34.92
N ILE A 432 -2.44 30.00 36.07
CA ILE A 432 -2.67 29.30 37.35
C ILE A 432 -4.12 28.78 37.43
N GLY A 433 -4.37 27.58 37.96
CA GLY A 433 -5.72 27.02 38.14
C GLY A 433 -6.48 26.68 36.86
N ARG A 434 -5.84 26.72 35.68
CA ARG A 434 -6.53 26.62 34.38
C ARG A 434 -5.66 26.12 33.22
N SER A 435 -6.35 25.62 32.20
CA SER A 435 -5.82 25.52 30.83
C SER A 435 -5.48 26.92 30.30
N GLY A 436 -4.33 27.06 29.66
CA GLY A 436 -3.81 28.31 29.12
C GLY A 436 -2.31 28.16 28.81
N ASN A 437 -1.78 29.01 27.94
CA ASN A 437 -0.48 28.73 27.31
C ASN A 437 0.73 28.92 28.24
N PHE A 438 0.80 30.04 28.95
CA PHE A 438 1.96 30.42 29.75
C PHE A 438 1.97 29.70 31.11
N LYS A 439 3.03 28.91 31.40
CA LYS A 439 3.18 28.14 32.65
C LYS A 439 4.21 28.76 33.59
N LYS A 440 3.81 28.96 34.84
CA LYS A 440 4.70 29.36 35.93
C LYS A 440 5.44 28.14 36.47
N PHE A 441 6.76 28.13 36.36
CA PHE A 441 7.61 27.09 36.92
C PHE A 441 8.90 27.73 37.41
N GLN A 442 9.13 27.73 38.74
CA GLN A 442 10.27 28.38 39.40
C GLN A 442 10.38 29.92 39.24
N CYS A 443 9.38 30.60 38.65
CA CYS A 443 9.40 32.05 38.36
C CYS A 443 8.65 32.93 39.38
N ALA A 444 8.75 34.26 39.23
CA ALA A 444 7.99 35.24 40.01
C ALA A 444 6.47 35.20 39.74
N THR A 445 5.69 36.11 40.32
CA THR A 445 4.23 36.22 40.10
C THR A 445 3.86 36.55 38.67
N ASP A 446 4.64 37.42 38.03
CA ASP A 446 4.33 38.07 36.75
C ASP A 446 5.24 37.55 35.62
N GLU A 447 5.77 36.34 35.82
CA GLU A 447 6.73 35.67 34.95
C GLU A 447 6.29 34.22 34.62
N TYR A 448 6.72 33.72 33.47
CA TYR A 448 6.53 32.35 33.02
C TYR A 448 7.85 31.71 32.58
N ASN A 449 7.86 30.37 32.54
CA ASN A 449 8.98 29.57 32.04
C ASN A 449 8.58 29.03 30.66
N ASP A 450 9.32 29.38 29.62
CA ASP A 450 8.94 29.09 28.23
C ASP A 450 9.06 27.58 27.91
N LEU A 451 10.11 26.91 28.40
CA LEU A 451 10.30 25.47 28.27
C LEU A 451 9.24 24.67 29.05
N ALA A 452 8.83 25.12 30.23
CA ALA A 452 7.70 24.56 30.97
C ALA A 452 6.39 24.73 30.18
N SER A 453 6.21 25.86 29.50
CA SER A 453 5.05 26.15 28.66
C SER A 453 4.96 25.26 27.40
N LEU A 454 6.09 24.71 26.94
CA LEU A 454 6.13 23.71 25.87
C LEU A 454 5.89 22.27 26.37
N PHE A 455 6.33 21.91 27.58
CA PHE A 455 6.20 20.54 28.11
C PHE A 455 4.95 20.25 28.96
N PHE A 456 4.36 21.25 29.61
CA PHE A 456 3.16 21.10 30.47
C PHE A 456 1.84 21.53 29.80
N ASN A 457 1.79 21.40 28.47
CA ASN A 457 0.58 21.54 27.64
C ASN A 457 0.37 20.27 26.80
N THR A 458 -0.75 20.14 26.07
CA THR A 458 -0.92 18.98 25.17
C THR A 458 -0.06 19.15 23.91
N ASN A 459 0.28 18.04 23.24
CA ASN A 459 1.05 18.08 22.00
C ASN A 459 0.34 18.89 20.90
N ASP A 460 -1.00 18.91 20.89
CA ASP A 460 -1.78 19.67 19.90
C ASP A 460 -1.72 21.19 20.20
N ASP A 461 -1.85 21.59 21.48
CA ASP A 461 -1.71 22.99 21.90
C ASP A 461 -0.28 23.50 21.70
N THR A 462 0.72 22.66 21.97
CA THR A 462 2.14 23.04 21.82
C THR A 462 2.51 23.27 20.35
N ILE A 463 1.94 22.51 19.40
CA ILE A 463 2.09 22.83 17.96
C ILE A 463 1.40 24.17 17.63
N ARG A 464 0.22 24.44 18.21
CA ARG A 464 -0.49 25.72 18.01
C ARG A 464 0.36 26.91 18.49
N ASN A 465 1.02 26.77 19.64
CA ASN A 465 1.90 27.80 20.23
C ASN A 465 3.26 27.92 19.53
N LEU A 466 3.67 26.93 18.74
CA LEU A 466 4.84 27.04 17.85
C LEU A 466 4.50 27.67 16.51
N TYR A 467 3.24 27.60 16.06
CA TYR A 467 2.74 28.15 14.79
C TYR A 467 2.10 29.54 14.89
N SER A 468 1.93 30.09 16.09
CA SER A 468 1.38 31.43 16.31
C SER A 468 2.26 32.50 15.64
N ALA A 469 1.66 33.35 14.83
CA ALA A 469 2.34 34.48 14.20
C ALA A 469 2.42 35.68 15.15
N GLY A 470 3.45 36.52 15.00
CA GLY A 470 3.69 37.71 15.85
C GLY A 470 4.17 37.37 17.26
N THR A 471 4.79 36.20 17.45
CA THR A 471 5.22 35.68 18.76
C THR A 471 6.75 35.57 18.89
N ASP A 472 7.47 36.40 18.15
CA ASP A 472 8.93 36.31 17.97
C ASP A 472 9.70 36.36 19.31
N ASP A 473 9.25 37.23 20.22
CA ASP A 473 9.82 37.41 21.56
C ASP A 473 9.28 36.44 22.63
N GLU A 474 8.39 35.49 22.31
CA GLU A 474 7.84 34.56 23.33
C GLU A 474 8.88 33.54 23.83
N PHE A 475 9.69 32.94 22.94
CA PHE A 475 10.60 31.84 23.31
C PHE A 475 12.09 32.25 23.31
N HIS A 476 12.94 31.54 24.04
CA HIS A 476 14.38 31.64 23.95
C HIS A 476 14.96 30.57 23.00
N ILE A 477 16.01 30.92 22.26
CA ILE A 477 16.73 29.99 21.36
C ILE A 477 17.24 28.75 22.13
N SER A 478 17.73 28.95 23.37
CA SER A 478 18.16 27.88 24.27
C SER A 478 17.02 26.93 24.66
N SER A 479 15.83 27.46 24.97
CA SER A 479 14.65 26.66 25.32
C SER A 479 14.07 25.91 24.11
N ILE A 480 14.04 26.51 22.92
CA ILE A 480 13.61 25.83 21.69
C ILE A 480 14.61 24.74 21.28
N LEU A 481 15.93 24.98 21.39
CA LEU A 481 16.96 23.94 21.21
C LEU A 481 16.81 22.83 22.26
N VAL A 482 16.58 23.23 23.52
CA VAL A 482 16.08 22.44 24.65
C VAL A 482 15.05 21.39 24.21
N PHE A 483 13.91 21.94 23.81
CA PHE A 483 12.69 21.24 23.44
C PHE A 483 12.84 20.41 22.15
N PHE A 484 13.55 20.90 21.13
CA PHE A 484 13.80 20.17 19.88
C PHE A 484 14.59 18.88 20.13
N ILE A 485 15.73 18.96 20.82
CA ILE A 485 16.59 17.79 21.09
C ILE A 485 15.82 16.77 21.95
N ALA A 486 15.15 17.23 22.99
CA ALA A 486 14.33 16.38 23.84
C ALA A 486 13.19 15.70 23.05
N SER A 487 12.41 16.46 22.28
CA SER A 487 11.28 15.93 21.50
C SER A 487 11.72 14.89 20.46
N TYR A 488 12.86 15.13 19.79
CA TYR A 488 13.42 14.23 18.80
C TYR A 488 13.72 12.85 19.39
N PHE A 489 14.44 12.79 20.52
CA PHE A 489 14.79 11.51 21.17
C PHE A 489 13.61 10.88 21.93
N LEU A 490 12.82 11.68 22.66
CA LEU A 490 11.65 11.18 23.39
C LEU A 490 10.60 10.60 22.43
N GLY A 491 10.43 11.18 21.23
CA GLY A 491 9.59 10.63 20.17
C GLY A 491 10.07 9.28 19.64
N ILE A 492 11.39 9.11 19.48
CA ILE A 492 11.99 7.83 19.03
C ILE A 492 11.78 6.73 20.08
N PHE A 493 12.02 7.01 21.38
CA PHE A 493 11.88 6.02 22.45
C PHE A 493 10.42 5.77 22.89
N SER A 494 9.54 6.77 22.78
CA SER A 494 8.09 6.57 23.04
C SER A 494 7.43 5.68 21.98
N TYR A 495 8.01 5.64 20.77
CA TYR A 495 7.54 4.79 19.70
C TYR A 495 8.07 3.35 19.83
N GLY A 496 7.29 2.37 19.33
CA GLY A 496 7.65 0.95 19.44
C GLY A 496 7.25 0.28 20.75
N LEU A 497 6.82 1.05 21.75
CA LEU A 497 6.14 0.52 22.94
C LEU A 497 4.88 -0.27 22.56
N ALA A 498 4.53 -1.26 23.38
CA ALA A 498 3.41 -2.18 23.15
C ALA A 498 2.04 -1.56 23.50
N LEU A 499 1.72 -0.40 22.91
CA LEU A 499 0.52 0.40 23.11
C LEU A 499 0.10 1.12 21.80
N PRO A 500 -1.10 1.70 21.68
CA PRO A 500 -1.52 2.38 20.45
C PRO A 500 -0.88 3.77 20.31
N SER A 501 -0.03 3.97 19.30
CA SER A 501 0.75 5.21 19.12
C SER A 501 1.03 5.56 17.66
N GLY A 502 0.79 6.82 17.28
CA GLY A 502 1.05 7.36 15.94
C GLY A 502 2.27 8.29 15.88
N LEU A 503 2.97 8.29 14.74
CA LEU A 503 4.19 9.09 14.51
C LEU A 503 3.94 10.53 14.01
N PHE A 504 2.75 10.85 13.49
CA PHE A 504 2.50 12.16 12.88
C PHE A 504 2.72 13.32 13.84
N VAL A 505 2.03 13.33 14.99
CA VAL A 505 2.10 14.47 15.94
C VAL A 505 3.52 14.67 16.49
N PRO A 506 4.28 13.63 16.90
CA PRO A 506 5.69 13.80 17.31
C PRO A 506 6.60 14.36 16.21
N VAL A 507 6.43 13.92 14.95
CA VAL A 507 7.23 14.43 13.82
C VAL A 507 6.83 15.87 13.44
N ILE A 508 5.55 16.23 13.55
CA ILE A 508 5.09 17.62 13.41
C ILE A 508 5.69 18.48 14.53
N LEU A 509 5.51 18.10 15.79
CA LEU A 509 6.00 18.84 16.96
C LEU A 509 7.53 19.07 16.92
N THR A 510 8.29 18.03 16.59
CA THR A 510 9.75 18.09 16.44
C THR A 510 10.16 18.95 15.23
N GLY A 511 9.40 18.87 14.13
CA GLY A 511 9.61 19.71 12.94
C GLY A 511 9.24 21.17 13.17
N ALA A 512 8.23 21.46 13.99
CA ALA A 512 7.82 22.80 14.39
C ALA A 512 8.91 23.47 15.23
N ALA A 513 9.43 22.76 16.23
CA ALA A 513 10.55 23.23 17.05
C ALA A 513 11.81 23.47 16.21
N TYR A 514 12.15 22.53 15.31
CA TYR A 514 13.24 22.68 14.34
C TYR A 514 13.06 23.89 13.41
N GLY A 515 11.86 24.07 12.85
CA GLY A 515 11.53 25.18 11.97
C GLY A 515 11.64 26.51 12.68
N ARG A 516 11.02 26.64 13.85
CA ARG A 516 11.09 27.86 14.67
C ARG A 516 12.53 28.19 15.08
N LEU A 517 13.33 27.18 15.45
CA LEU A 517 14.76 27.36 15.74
C LEU A 517 15.54 27.93 14.54
N VAL A 518 15.33 27.38 13.34
CA VAL A 518 15.98 27.87 12.11
C VAL A 518 15.50 29.29 11.78
N GLY A 519 14.21 29.59 11.97
CA GLY A 519 13.68 30.94 11.87
C GLY A 519 14.41 31.91 12.81
N MET A 520 14.46 31.62 14.11
CA MET A 520 15.10 32.48 15.13
C MET A 520 16.61 32.69 14.89
N LEU A 521 17.27 31.77 14.18
CA LEU A 521 18.67 31.89 13.78
C LEU A 521 18.88 32.68 12.48
N ILE A 522 17.84 32.82 11.64
CA ILE A 522 17.89 33.47 10.32
C ILE A 522 17.13 34.81 10.29
N GLY A 523 16.26 35.11 11.27
CA GLY A 523 15.29 36.21 11.26
C GLY A 523 15.81 37.63 11.01
N SER A 524 17.13 37.87 11.08
CA SER A 524 17.75 39.12 10.64
C SER A 524 17.94 39.24 9.10
N GLN A 525 17.66 38.17 8.35
CA GLN A 525 17.88 38.05 6.90
C GLN A 525 16.62 37.69 6.09
N SER A 526 15.52 37.33 6.76
CA SER A 526 14.27 36.86 6.15
C SER A 526 13.07 37.68 6.63
N THR A 527 12.11 37.92 5.73
CA THR A 527 10.85 38.61 6.01
C THR A 527 9.74 37.69 6.53
N LEU A 528 10.03 36.39 6.72
CA LEU A 528 9.09 35.41 7.27
C LEU A 528 9.13 35.38 8.81
N ASP A 529 7.95 35.52 9.42
CA ASP A 529 7.63 35.25 10.82
C ASP A 529 8.08 33.84 11.30
N HIS A 530 8.45 33.71 12.57
CA HIS A 530 8.99 32.46 13.12
C HIS A 530 7.97 31.31 13.18
N GLY A 531 6.68 31.61 13.30
CA GLY A 531 5.59 30.62 13.20
C GLY A 531 5.43 30.06 11.78
N LEU A 532 5.63 30.88 10.75
CA LEU A 532 5.69 30.41 9.35
C LEU A 532 6.86 29.45 9.14
N PHE A 533 8.05 29.77 9.69
CA PHE A 533 9.19 28.84 9.69
C PHE A 533 8.89 27.53 10.43
N ALA A 534 8.13 27.55 11.53
CA ALA A 534 7.70 26.35 12.24
C ALA A 534 6.77 25.44 11.40
N VAL A 535 5.81 26.02 10.66
CA VAL A 535 4.96 25.29 9.70
C VAL A 535 5.81 24.63 8.61
N LEU A 536 6.78 25.37 8.04
CA LEU A 536 7.68 24.84 7.02
C LEU A 536 8.63 23.77 7.57
N GLY A 537 9.13 23.90 8.80
CA GLY A 537 9.95 22.86 9.45
C GLY A 537 9.20 21.56 9.72
N SER A 538 7.91 21.67 10.07
CA SER A 538 7.00 20.52 10.20
C SER A 538 6.78 19.81 8.87
N ALA A 539 6.58 20.58 7.79
CA ALA A 539 6.53 20.05 6.45
C ALA A 539 7.85 19.36 6.07
N ALA A 540 8.99 19.99 6.35
CA ALA A 540 10.32 19.44 6.08
C ALA A 540 10.52 18.08 6.76
N LEU A 541 10.26 17.97 8.06
CA LEU A 541 10.53 16.72 8.80
C LEU A 541 9.54 15.60 8.46
N LEU A 542 8.26 15.92 8.17
CA LEU A 542 7.30 14.95 7.63
C LEU A 542 7.72 14.44 6.24
N GLY A 543 8.17 15.32 5.35
CA GLY A 543 8.70 14.95 4.03
C GLY A 543 9.91 14.01 4.14
N GLY A 544 10.83 14.31 5.06
CA GLY A 544 12.06 13.55 5.25
C GLY A 544 11.85 12.17 5.91
N SER A 545 10.95 12.08 6.90
CA SER A 545 10.65 10.81 7.57
C SER A 545 9.64 9.95 6.77
N MET A 546 8.48 10.53 6.42
CA MET A 546 7.35 9.78 5.86
C MET A 546 7.32 9.74 4.33
N ARG A 547 8.00 10.68 3.64
CA ARG A 547 8.05 10.78 2.16
C ARG A 547 6.69 10.91 1.46
N MET A 548 5.65 11.23 2.23
CA MET A 548 4.32 11.58 1.74
C MET A 548 4.32 13.06 1.36
N THR A 549 3.80 13.41 0.19
CA THR A 549 3.99 14.76 -0.38
C THR A 549 2.68 15.49 -0.61
N VAL A 550 1.84 15.01 -1.52
CA VAL A 550 0.61 15.71 -1.91
C VAL A 550 -0.41 15.65 -0.77
N SER A 551 -0.52 14.49 -0.11
CA SER A 551 -1.36 14.32 1.08
C SER A 551 -0.92 15.22 2.23
N VAL A 552 0.35 15.21 2.62
CA VAL A 552 0.89 16.04 3.71
C VAL A 552 0.76 17.52 3.39
N CYS A 553 1.03 17.92 2.15
CA CYS A 553 0.91 19.30 1.72
C CYS A 553 -0.53 19.81 1.85
N VAL A 554 -1.53 19.05 1.41
CA VAL A 554 -2.94 19.42 1.54
C VAL A 554 -3.44 19.29 2.99
N ILE A 555 -2.92 18.35 3.79
CA ILE A 555 -3.21 18.30 5.23
C ILE A 555 -2.73 19.60 5.91
N ILE A 556 -1.50 20.05 5.65
CA ILE A 556 -0.97 21.31 6.21
C ILE A 556 -1.76 22.52 5.67
N LEU A 557 -2.17 22.50 4.41
CA LEU A 557 -3.03 23.53 3.78
C LEU A 557 -4.40 23.66 4.46
N GLU A 558 -5.13 22.56 4.62
CA GLU A 558 -6.45 22.53 5.29
C GLU A 558 -6.33 22.89 6.78
N LEU A 559 -5.20 22.53 7.41
CA LEU A 559 -4.92 22.82 8.82
C LEU A 559 -4.56 24.29 9.12
N THR A 560 -3.93 24.98 8.16
CA THR A 560 -3.49 26.39 8.28
C THR A 560 -4.40 27.38 7.56
N ASN A 561 -5.36 26.88 6.77
CA ASN A 561 -6.36 27.64 6.02
C ASN A 561 -5.80 28.73 5.07
N ASN A 562 -4.51 28.67 4.71
CA ASN A 562 -3.83 29.73 3.95
C ASN A 562 -3.25 29.22 2.62
N LEU A 563 -3.96 29.47 1.52
CA LEU A 563 -3.58 29.04 0.18
C LEU A 563 -2.25 29.65 -0.32
N ARG A 564 -1.81 30.79 0.24
CA ARG A 564 -0.58 31.48 -0.20
C ARG A 564 0.70 30.81 0.31
N MET A 565 0.62 30.01 1.39
CA MET A 565 1.76 29.22 1.89
C MET A 565 2.04 27.97 1.02
N LEU A 566 1.09 27.55 0.20
CA LEU A 566 1.16 26.30 -0.57
C LEU A 566 2.48 26.13 -1.39
N PRO A 567 2.98 27.14 -2.13
CA PRO A 567 4.20 26.98 -2.93
C PRO A 567 5.45 26.72 -2.07
N LEU A 568 5.57 27.39 -0.92
CA LEU A 568 6.69 27.20 0.01
C LEU A 568 6.62 25.82 0.68
N VAL A 569 5.45 25.41 1.15
CA VAL A 569 5.21 24.08 1.73
C VAL A 569 5.55 22.99 0.72
N MET A 570 5.11 23.13 -0.54
CA MET A 570 5.45 22.19 -1.62
C MET A 570 6.96 22.14 -1.90
N LEU A 571 7.63 23.30 -2.00
CA LEU A 571 9.07 23.38 -2.26
C LEU A 571 9.89 22.66 -1.17
N VAL A 572 9.60 22.94 0.10
CA VAL A 572 10.27 22.33 1.25
C VAL A 572 10.04 20.82 1.32
N LEU A 573 8.80 20.36 1.11
CA LEU A 573 8.46 18.93 1.08
C LEU A 573 9.22 18.18 -0.01
N LEU A 574 9.29 18.75 -1.22
CA LEU A 574 9.96 18.12 -2.36
C LEU A 574 11.49 18.06 -2.15
N ILE A 575 12.12 19.14 -1.69
CA ILE A 575 13.57 19.16 -1.39
C ILE A 575 13.89 18.14 -0.28
N SER A 576 13.15 18.18 0.83
CA SER A 576 13.35 17.27 1.96
C SER A 576 13.19 15.80 1.54
N LYS A 577 12.15 15.48 0.76
CA LYS A 577 11.95 14.13 0.22
C LYS A 577 13.12 13.68 -0.67
N VAL A 578 13.55 14.51 -1.63
CA VAL A 578 14.64 14.17 -2.56
C VAL A 578 15.94 13.91 -1.81
N VAL A 579 16.25 14.70 -0.78
CA VAL A 579 17.42 14.49 0.09
C VAL A 579 17.26 13.20 0.90
N ALA A 580 16.11 12.95 1.52
CA ALA A 580 15.90 11.76 2.35
C ALA A 580 15.88 10.44 1.54
N ASP A 581 15.33 10.46 0.32
CA ASP A 581 15.32 9.29 -0.60
C ASP A 581 16.73 8.83 -0.99
N ALA A 582 17.76 9.68 -0.86
CA ALA A 582 19.16 9.29 -1.06
C ALA A 582 19.74 8.46 0.10
N PHE A 583 19.17 8.53 1.31
CA PHE A 583 19.69 7.89 2.52
C PHE A 583 18.93 6.62 2.93
N ASN A 584 17.60 6.64 2.95
CA ASN A 584 16.79 5.49 3.35
C ASN A 584 15.35 5.52 2.78
N ALA A 585 14.52 4.57 3.21
CA ALA A 585 13.12 4.43 2.82
C ALA A 585 12.16 5.08 3.83
N ASN A 586 10.90 5.21 3.42
CA ASN A 586 9.77 5.66 4.24
C ASN A 586 9.66 4.88 5.56
N VAL A 587 9.44 5.60 6.65
CA VAL A 587 9.22 5.03 7.99
C VAL A 587 8.10 3.98 8.01
N TYR A 588 7.01 4.17 7.28
CA TYR A 588 5.92 3.18 7.25
C TYR A 588 6.28 1.92 6.46
N ASP A 589 7.11 2.01 5.41
CA ASP A 589 7.57 0.84 4.67
C ASP A 589 8.61 0.04 5.47
N LEU A 590 9.46 0.72 6.24
CA LEU A 590 10.29 0.08 7.25
C LEU A 590 9.45 -0.67 8.29
N LEU A 591 8.38 -0.06 8.82
CA LEU A 591 7.51 -0.67 9.83
C LEU A 591 6.70 -1.86 9.29
N VAL A 592 6.29 -1.81 8.02
CA VAL A 592 5.64 -2.93 7.31
C VAL A 592 6.60 -4.13 7.20
N ARG A 593 7.85 -3.90 6.81
CA ARG A 593 8.90 -4.94 6.76
C ARG A 593 9.24 -5.48 8.15
N LEU A 594 9.38 -4.63 9.17
CA LEU A 594 9.64 -5.05 10.55
C LEU A 594 8.51 -5.91 11.12
N LYS A 595 7.25 -5.65 10.78
CA LYS A 595 6.10 -6.50 11.13
C LYS A 595 6.00 -7.81 10.32
N GLY A 596 6.88 -8.04 9.34
CA GLY A 596 6.88 -9.25 8.51
C GLY A 596 5.73 -9.34 7.50
N PHE A 597 5.15 -8.20 7.08
CA PHE A 597 4.11 -8.22 6.06
C PHE A 597 4.70 -8.29 4.64
N PRO A 598 4.24 -9.21 3.76
CA PRO A 598 4.67 -9.32 2.37
C PRO A 598 4.07 -8.20 1.50
N HIS A 599 4.60 -6.99 1.65
CA HIS A 599 4.20 -5.81 0.90
C HIS A 599 4.97 -5.71 -0.41
N LEU A 600 4.24 -5.79 -1.53
CA LEU A 600 4.80 -5.52 -2.85
C LEU A 600 4.94 -4.00 -3.03
N GLU A 601 6.06 -3.54 -3.57
CA GLU A 601 6.34 -2.11 -3.77
C GLU A 601 5.80 -1.57 -5.10
N GLY A 602 5.79 -0.24 -5.26
CA GLY A 602 5.16 0.45 -6.40
C GLY A 602 6.03 0.52 -7.67
N TYR A 603 7.21 -0.09 -7.63
CA TYR A 603 8.19 -0.12 -8.70
C TYR A 603 8.87 -1.50 -8.68
N ALA A 604 9.25 -2.00 -9.85
CA ALA A 604 10.10 -3.18 -9.94
C ALA A 604 11.57 -2.80 -9.72
N GLU A 605 12.26 -3.54 -8.86
CA GLU A 605 13.72 -3.41 -8.67
C GLU A 605 14.46 -3.68 -10.01
N PRO A 606 15.61 -3.02 -10.28
CA PRO A 606 16.26 -3.11 -11.59
C PRO A 606 16.64 -4.54 -12.02
N TYR A 607 16.97 -5.43 -11.08
CA TYR A 607 17.29 -6.83 -11.38
C TYR A 607 16.08 -7.64 -11.88
N MET A 608 14.85 -7.27 -11.48
CA MET A 608 13.62 -7.91 -11.96
C MET A 608 13.37 -7.68 -13.46
N ARG A 609 14.10 -6.75 -14.09
CA ARG A 609 14.07 -6.53 -15.56
C ARG A 609 14.96 -7.52 -16.33
N GLN A 610 15.91 -8.15 -15.64
CA GLN A 610 16.85 -9.13 -16.21
C GLN A 610 16.37 -10.57 -16.07
N LEU A 611 15.44 -10.83 -15.15
CA LEU A 611 14.78 -12.12 -14.93
C LEU A 611 13.50 -12.24 -15.79
N SER A 612 13.27 -13.42 -16.34
CA SER A 612 11.98 -13.86 -16.86
C SER A 612 11.09 -14.40 -15.73
N VAL A 613 9.82 -14.64 -16.04
CA VAL A 613 8.90 -15.39 -15.18
C VAL A 613 9.40 -16.82 -14.97
N SER A 614 9.95 -17.48 -16.02
CA SER A 614 10.46 -18.85 -15.94
C SER A 614 11.67 -19.03 -14.99
N ASP A 615 12.37 -17.96 -14.64
CA ASP A 615 13.48 -17.99 -13.65
C ASP A 615 12.99 -18.00 -12.19
N VAL A 616 11.69 -17.87 -11.93
CA VAL A 616 11.12 -17.69 -10.57
C VAL A 616 9.94 -18.64 -10.27
N VAL A 617 9.25 -19.18 -11.28
CA VAL A 617 8.17 -20.17 -11.08
C VAL A 617 8.72 -21.44 -10.42
N THR A 618 8.11 -21.87 -9.31
CA THR A 618 8.57 -23.01 -8.51
C THR A 618 7.58 -24.18 -8.48
N GLY A 619 8.15 -25.40 -8.50
CA GLY A 619 7.51 -26.62 -8.01
C GLY A 619 6.55 -27.34 -8.98
N PRO A 620 6.18 -28.60 -8.67
CA PRO A 620 5.15 -29.33 -9.39
C PRO A 620 3.78 -28.69 -9.13
N LEU A 621 3.09 -28.36 -10.22
CA LEU A 621 1.78 -27.71 -10.18
C LEU A 621 0.68 -28.73 -9.86
N GLN A 622 -0.14 -28.47 -8.85
CA GLN A 622 -1.36 -29.23 -8.59
C GLN A 622 -2.52 -28.63 -9.40
N THR A 623 -3.07 -29.43 -10.31
CA THR A 623 -4.25 -29.11 -11.13
C THR A 623 -5.42 -30.02 -10.77
N PHE A 624 -6.64 -29.61 -11.12
CA PHE A 624 -7.82 -30.47 -11.11
C PHE A 624 -8.39 -30.58 -12.52
N ASN A 625 -9.08 -31.69 -12.80
CA ASN A 625 -9.80 -31.85 -14.06
C ASN A 625 -11.16 -31.13 -14.03
N GLY A 626 -11.71 -30.77 -15.20
CA GLY A 626 -13.02 -30.10 -15.30
C GLY A 626 -14.16 -30.86 -14.60
N ILE A 627 -14.14 -32.19 -14.69
CA ILE A 627 -14.89 -33.11 -13.82
C ILE A 627 -13.87 -33.90 -12.99
N GLU A 628 -13.95 -33.79 -11.67
CA GLU A 628 -12.90 -34.25 -10.75
C GLU A 628 -13.48 -35.17 -9.65
N LYS A 629 -12.71 -36.16 -9.20
CA LYS A 629 -13.16 -37.12 -8.18
C LYS A 629 -13.11 -36.51 -6.78
N VAL A 630 -14.20 -36.63 -6.00
CA VAL A 630 -14.32 -36.07 -4.64
C VAL A 630 -13.14 -36.51 -3.75
N GLY A 631 -12.77 -37.79 -3.77
CA GLY A 631 -11.64 -38.33 -3.03
C GLY A 631 -10.29 -37.68 -3.39
N HIS A 632 -10.08 -37.31 -4.66
CA HIS A 632 -8.86 -36.64 -5.11
C HIS A 632 -8.81 -35.17 -4.62
N ILE A 633 -9.93 -34.43 -4.75
CA ILE A 633 -10.07 -33.07 -4.18
C ILE A 633 -9.78 -33.11 -2.67
N VAL A 634 -10.39 -34.06 -1.95
CA VAL A 634 -10.21 -34.21 -0.49
C VAL A 634 -8.77 -34.57 -0.13
N HIS A 635 -8.09 -35.38 -0.94
CA HIS A 635 -6.67 -35.69 -0.76
C HIS A 635 -5.79 -34.44 -0.94
N VAL A 636 -5.88 -33.76 -2.09
CA VAL A 636 -5.06 -32.57 -2.40
C VAL A 636 -5.31 -31.43 -1.40
N LEU A 637 -6.55 -31.24 -0.94
CA LEU A 637 -6.88 -30.26 0.10
C LEU A 637 -6.41 -30.67 1.51
N LYS A 638 -6.17 -31.96 1.80
CA LYS A 638 -5.57 -32.41 3.06
C LYS A 638 -4.04 -32.39 3.03
N THR A 639 -3.41 -32.67 1.89
CA THR A 639 -1.95 -32.69 1.73
C THR A 639 -1.36 -31.30 1.46
N THR A 640 -2.10 -30.39 0.84
CA THR A 640 -1.60 -29.05 0.47
C THR A 640 -2.33 -27.91 1.18
N GLY A 641 -1.55 -26.88 1.53
CA GLY A 641 -2.04 -25.59 2.02
C GLY A 641 -2.38 -24.57 0.91
N HIS A 642 -2.42 -24.99 -0.36
CA HIS A 642 -2.69 -24.09 -1.47
C HIS A 642 -4.15 -23.62 -1.48
N ASN A 643 -4.35 -22.38 -1.94
CA ASN A 643 -5.64 -21.69 -1.93
C ASN A 643 -6.28 -21.51 -3.32
N GLY A 644 -5.54 -21.75 -4.40
CA GLY A 644 -6.04 -21.68 -5.77
C GLY A 644 -5.39 -22.76 -6.64
N PHE A 645 -6.18 -23.37 -7.51
CA PHE A 645 -5.81 -24.53 -8.33
C PHE A 645 -6.27 -24.28 -9.76
N PRO A 646 -5.44 -24.50 -10.80
CA PRO A 646 -5.90 -24.42 -12.18
C PRO A 646 -6.78 -25.62 -12.51
N VAL A 647 -7.81 -25.39 -13.32
CA VAL A 647 -8.68 -26.43 -13.86
C VAL A 647 -8.32 -26.64 -15.33
N VAL A 648 -8.05 -27.89 -15.69
CA VAL A 648 -7.62 -28.33 -17.01
C VAL A 648 -8.62 -29.34 -17.55
N ASP A 649 -8.98 -29.22 -18.82
CA ASP A 649 -9.81 -30.20 -19.50
C ASP A 649 -8.93 -31.12 -20.32
N GLU A 650 -9.02 -32.42 -20.07
CA GLU A 650 -8.30 -33.49 -20.76
C GLU A 650 -9.29 -34.39 -21.54
N PRO A 651 -8.81 -35.24 -22.48
CA PRO A 651 -9.66 -36.21 -23.17
C PRO A 651 -10.44 -37.09 -22.18
N PRO A 652 -11.76 -37.29 -22.35
CA PRO A 652 -12.53 -37.12 -23.59
C PRO A 652 -13.22 -35.75 -23.77
N PHE A 653 -13.00 -34.76 -22.88
CA PHE A 653 -13.70 -33.47 -22.95
C PHE A 653 -13.03 -32.45 -23.89
N SER A 654 -11.76 -32.67 -24.20
CA SER A 654 -10.95 -31.88 -25.13
C SER A 654 -10.04 -32.81 -25.96
N ASP A 655 -9.70 -32.43 -27.19
CA ASP A 655 -8.75 -33.19 -28.02
C ASP A 655 -7.29 -33.04 -27.53
N THR A 656 -7.01 -32.00 -26.75
CA THR A 656 -5.69 -31.66 -26.20
C THR A 656 -5.87 -31.00 -24.83
N PRO A 657 -4.95 -31.18 -23.86
CA PRO A 657 -5.10 -30.64 -22.52
C PRO A 657 -5.15 -29.11 -22.52
N THR A 658 -6.31 -28.53 -22.20
CA THR A 658 -6.59 -27.08 -22.27
C THR A 658 -6.86 -26.49 -20.89
N LEU A 659 -6.27 -25.32 -20.60
CA LEU A 659 -6.61 -24.55 -19.40
C LEU A 659 -8.05 -24.01 -19.51
N TYR A 660 -8.95 -24.48 -18.65
CA TYR A 660 -10.31 -23.94 -18.51
C TYR A 660 -10.34 -22.70 -17.61
N GLY A 661 -9.64 -22.74 -16.48
CA GLY A 661 -9.73 -21.66 -15.50
C GLY A 661 -8.92 -21.84 -14.21
N LEU A 662 -9.31 -21.09 -13.18
CA LEU A 662 -8.77 -21.19 -11.82
C LEU A 662 -9.92 -21.32 -10.80
N ILE A 663 -9.86 -22.31 -9.91
CA ILE A 663 -10.79 -22.45 -8.78
C ILE A 663 -10.10 -22.19 -7.45
N LEU A 664 -10.82 -21.64 -6.46
CA LEU A 664 -10.30 -21.44 -5.10
C LEU A 664 -10.66 -22.60 -4.16
N ARG A 665 -9.80 -22.80 -3.16
CA ARG A 665 -10.04 -23.65 -1.98
C ARG A 665 -11.38 -23.34 -1.30
N ASP A 666 -11.67 -22.06 -1.07
CA ASP A 666 -12.93 -21.63 -0.44
C ASP A 666 -14.16 -22.02 -1.28
N HIS A 667 -14.06 -22.08 -2.62
CA HIS A 667 -15.15 -22.57 -3.48
C HIS A 667 -15.31 -24.08 -3.34
N LEU A 668 -14.21 -24.84 -3.43
CA LEU A 668 -14.21 -26.31 -3.27
C LEU A 668 -14.79 -26.73 -1.91
N LEU A 669 -14.47 -26.02 -0.82
CA LEU A 669 -15.02 -26.29 0.51
C LEU A 669 -16.53 -26.01 0.61
N VAL A 670 -17.08 -25.08 -0.18
CA VAL A 670 -18.53 -24.84 -0.27
C VAL A 670 -19.22 -25.96 -1.07
N LEU A 671 -18.60 -26.45 -2.15
CA LEU A 671 -19.10 -27.58 -2.95
C LEU A 671 -19.15 -28.88 -2.12
N LEU A 672 -18.01 -29.28 -1.54
CA LEU A 672 -17.88 -30.48 -0.70
C LEU A 672 -18.87 -30.47 0.48
N ARG A 673 -19.18 -29.29 1.03
CA ARG A 673 -20.15 -29.16 2.12
C ARG A 673 -21.60 -29.33 1.69
N LYS A 674 -21.95 -28.98 0.44
CA LYS A 674 -23.32 -29.17 -0.07
C LYS A 674 -23.60 -30.60 -0.52
N LYS A 675 -22.56 -31.41 -0.78
CA LYS A 675 -22.68 -32.82 -1.20
C LYS A 675 -23.50 -33.03 -2.48
N ASP A 676 -23.50 -32.02 -3.36
CA ASP A 676 -24.14 -32.08 -4.68
C ASP A 676 -23.17 -32.78 -5.65
N PHE A 677 -23.16 -34.12 -5.60
CA PHE A 677 -22.16 -34.98 -6.24
C PHE A 677 -22.78 -35.82 -7.37
N ILE A 678 -22.02 -36.00 -8.46
CA ILE A 678 -22.45 -36.70 -9.67
C ILE A 678 -21.90 -38.14 -9.64
N ARG A 679 -22.75 -39.12 -9.93
CA ARG A 679 -22.40 -40.56 -9.91
C ARG A 679 -21.70 -41.07 -11.18
N SER A 680 -21.63 -40.26 -12.24
CA SER A 680 -21.03 -40.62 -13.53
C SER A 680 -20.14 -39.49 -14.07
N CYS A 681 -19.02 -39.83 -14.69
CA CYS A 681 -18.14 -38.88 -15.37
C CYS A 681 -18.71 -38.51 -16.75
N THR A 682 -19.87 -37.84 -16.73
CA THR A 682 -20.62 -37.39 -17.89
C THR A 682 -20.99 -35.94 -17.67
N ALA A 683 -20.67 -35.06 -18.63
CA ALA A 683 -21.03 -33.64 -18.57
C ALA A 683 -22.55 -33.46 -18.56
N SER A 684 -23.13 -33.41 -17.36
CA SER A 684 -24.53 -33.09 -17.17
C SER A 684 -24.71 -31.58 -17.32
N THR A 685 -25.68 -31.14 -18.12
CA THR A 685 -26.21 -29.77 -18.12
C THR A 685 -27.02 -29.51 -16.85
N LEU A 686 -26.38 -29.73 -15.70
CA LEU A 686 -27.00 -29.75 -14.39
C LEU A 686 -27.30 -28.32 -13.94
N ASN A 687 -28.49 -28.11 -13.37
CA ASN A 687 -28.95 -26.79 -12.94
C ASN A 687 -28.27 -26.34 -11.63
N ALA A 688 -26.93 -26.20 -11.64
CA ALA A 688 -26.15 -25.62 -10.53
C ALA A 688 -26.72 -24.24 -10.10
N LEU A 689 -27.28 -23.50 -11.06
CA LEU A 689 -28.10 -22.29 -10.89
C LEU A 689 -29.25 -22.40 -9.87
N ASN A 690 -29.91 -23.55 -9.79
CA ASN A 690 -31.05 -23.75 -8.90
C ASN A 690 -30.61 -24.19 -7.50
N HIS A 691 -29.44 -24.83 -7.39
CA HIS A 691 -28.93 -25.41 -6.15
C HIS A 691 -27.97 -24.48 -5.40
N PHE A 692 -27.26 -23.58 -6.10
CA PHE A 692 -26.24 -22.69 -5.53
C PHE A 692 -26.54 -21.22 -5.76
N SER A 693 -26.32 -20.40 -4.73
CA SER A 693 -26.42 -18.94 -4.80
C SER A 693 -25.05 -18.30 -4.58
N HIS A 694 -24.75 -17.23 -5.32
CA HIS A 694 -23.48 -16.49 -5.16
C HIS A 694 -23.22 -16.01 -3.72
N ALA A 695 -24.28 -15.77 -2.93
CA ALA A 695 -24.19 -15.40 -1.52
C ALA A 695 -23.64 -16.48 -0.58
N GLU A 696 -23.47 -17.72 -1.05
CA GLU A 696 -22.89 -18.85 -0.28
C GLU A 696 -21.37 -18.97 -0.47
N PHE A 697 -20.88 -18.62 -1.66
CA PHE A 697 -19.45 -18.49 -1.99
C PHE A 697 -18.84 -17.18 -1.45
N ALA A 698 -19.66 -16.19 -1.11
CA ALA A 698 -19.23 -14.92 -0.54
C ALA A 698 -18.42 -15.12 0.77
N LYS A 699 -17.16 -14.65 0.78
CA LYS A 699 -16.15 -14.92 1.82
C LYS A 699 -16.70 -14.68 3.23
N ARG A 700 -16.66 -15.72 4.07
CA ARG A 700 -17.27 -15.73 5.40
C ARG A 700 -16.46 -14.87 6.38
N GLY A 701 -16.78 -13.57 6.41
CA GLY A 701 -16.08 -12.57 7.21
C GLY A 701 -15.81 -12.92 8.68
N SER A 702 -14.68 -12.41 9.18
CA SER A 702 -14.04 -12.59 10.50
C SER A 702 -14.69 -13.64 11.42
N GLY A 703 -14.21 -14.87 11.31
CA GLY A 703 -14.59 -16.02 12.11
C GLY A 703 -13.68 -17.21 11.85
N LYS A 704 -14.00 -18.38 12.41
CA LYS A 704 -13.34 -19.65 12.04
C LYS A 704 -13.61 -19.87 10.54
N HIS A 705 -12.55 -20.02 9.73
CA HIS A 705 -12.67 -20.56 8.38
C HIS A 705 -13.16 -22.01 8.50
N ASP A 706 -14.03 -22.44 7.61
CA ASP A 706 -14.48 -23.83 7.56
C ASP A 706 -13.28 -24.69 7.11
N ARG A 707 -12.82 -25.61 7.93
CA ARG A 707 -11.69 -26.50 7.59
C ARG A 707 -12.19 -27.72 6.85
N ILE A 708 -11.31 -28.38 6.08
CA ILE A 708 -11.62 -29.72 5.56
C ILE A 708 -11.71 -30.78 6.68
N GLU A 709 -11.12 -30.49 7.84
CA GLU A 709 -11.35 -31.22 9.10
C GLU A 709 -12.81 -31.14 9.59
N ASP A 710 -13.54 -30.07 9.24
CA ASP A 710 -14.93 -29.83 9.65
C ASP A 710 -15.96 -30.44 8.66
N ILE A 711 -15.53 -31.26 7.68
CA ILE A 711 -16.38 -31.83 6.62
C ILE A 711 -16.28 -33.37 6.61
N GLU A 712 -17.35 -34.02 7.07
CA GLU A 712 -17.47 -35.49 7.08
C GLU A 712 -18.07 -36.00 5.75
N LEU A 713 -17.36 -36.93 5.12
CA LEU A 713 -17.73 -37.55 3.84
C LEU A 713 -17.69 -39.07 3.95
N CYS A 714 -18.72 -39.73 3.41
CA CYS A 714 -18.82 -41.19 3.39
C CYS A 714 -17.87 -41.81 2.34
N PRO A 715 -17.44 -43.07 2.48
CA PRO A 715 -16.62 -43.74 1.46
C PRO A 715 -17.25 -43.71 0.06
N GLU A 716 -18.56 -43.90 -0.02
CA GLU A 716 -19.36 -43.79 -1.24
C GLU A 716 -19.28 -42.40 -1.88
N GLU A 717 -19.25 -41.33 -1.09
CA GLU A 717 -19.18 -39.94 -1.56
C GLU A 717 -17.78 -39.60 -2.10
N LEU A 718 -16.72 -40.19 -1.54
CA LEU A 718 -15.34 -40.04 -2.04
C LEU A 718 -15.15 -40.66 -3.43
N GLU A 719 -15.99 -41.63 -3.80
CA GLU A 719 -16.01 -42.26 -5.12
C GLU A 719 -16.84 -41.51 -6.17
N MET A 720 -17.60 -40.46 -5.77
CA MET A 720 -18.36 -39.62 -6.70
C MET A 720 -17.51 -38.51 -7.33
N PHE A 721 -18.10 -37.80 -8.30
CA PHE A 721 -17.47 -36.72 -9.05
C PHE A 721 -18.11 -35.35 -8.77
N VAL A 722 -17.36 -34.28 -9.00
CA VAL A 722 -17.83 -32.89 -8.97
C VAL A 722 -17.53 -32.25 -10.33
N ASP A 723 -18.54 -31.63 -10.93
CA ASP A 723 -18.35 -30.69 -12.05
C ASP A 723 -17.84 -29.36 -11.48
N LEU A 724 -16.62 -28.96 -11.86
CA LEU A 724 -16.00 -27.72 -11.40
C LEU A 724 -16.31 -26.53 -12.32
N HIS A 725 -16.63 -26.75 -13.60
CA HIS A 725 -16.65 -25.71 -14.63
C HIS A 725 -17.46 -24.45 -14.22
N PRO A 726 -18.71 -24.54 -13.72
CA PRO A 726 -19.55 -23.37 -13.39
C PRO A 726 -18.98 -22.50 -12.25
N PHE A 727 -18.09 -23.05 -11.43
CA PHE A 727 -17.56 -22.45 -10.21
C PHE A 727 -16.13 -21.89 -10.37
N THR A 728 -15.44 -22.27 -11.45
CA THR A 728 -14.11 -21.74 -11.82
C THR A 728 -14.18 -20.28 -12.28
N ASN A 729 -13.06 -19.56 -12.15
CA ASN A 729 -12.83 -18.36 -12.95
C ASN A 729 -12.42 -18.76 -14.37
N THR A 730 -13.31 -18.58 -15.36
CA THR A 730 -13.05 -18.88 -16.78
C THR A 730 -12.13 -17.85 -17.46
N SER A 731 -11.80 -16.75 -16.79
CA SER A 731 -10.89 -15.70 -17.29
C SER A 731 -9.84 -15.36 -16.22
N PRO A 732 -8.93 -16.30 -15.89
CA PRO A 732 -7.80 -16.02 -15.02
C PRO A 732 -6.78 -15.12 -15.73
N TYR A 733 -6.09 -14.25 -14.99
CA TYR A 733 -4.98 -13.49 -15.56
C TYR A 733 -3.78 -14.41 -15.80
N THR A 734 -3.23 -14.35 -17.01
CA THR A 734 -2.14 -15.19 -17.51
C THR A 734 -0.94 -14.35 -17.97
N VAL A 735 0.26 -14.93 -17.88
CA VAL A 735 1.49 -14.41 -18.49
C VAL A 735 2.26 -15.53 -19.17
N LEU A 736 3.03 -15.21 -20.21
CA LEU A 736 3.97 -16.16 -20.83
C LEU A 736 5.21 -16.35 -19.95
N GLU A 737 5.76 -17.56 -19.93
CA GLU A 737 7.00 -17.90 -19.19
C GLU A 737 8.19 -16.99 -19.54
N THR A 738 8.23 -16.45 -20.77
CA THR A 738 9.26 -15.53 -21.27
C THR A 738 9.03 -14.05 -20.93
N MET A 739 7.93 -13.69 -20.27
CA MET A 739 7.68 -12.31 -19.84
C MET A 739 8.67 -11.89 -18.75
N SER A 740 9.11 -10.62 -18.73
CA SER A 740 10.02 -10.15 -17.68
C SER A 740 9.30 -10.04 -16.34
N LEU A 741 9.98 -10.46 -15.27
CA LEU A 741 9.43 -10.49 -13.91
C LEU A 741 8.94 -9.10 -13.46
N ALA A 742 9.67 -8.03 -13.83
CA ALA A 742 9.27 -6.65 -13.61
C ALA A 742 7.91 -6.28 -14.24
N LYS A 743 7.58 -6.81 -15.43
CA LYS A 743 6.29 -6.56 -16.08
C LYS A 743 5.18 -7.38 -15.43
N ALA A 744 5.48 -8.61 -14.99
CA ALA A 744 4.54 -9.45 -14.24
C ALA A 744 4.19 -8.85 -12.87
N LEU A 745 5.17 -8.29 -12.15
CA LEU A 745 4.94 -7.60 -10.86
C LEU A 745 3.99 -6.41 -11.00
N ILE A 746 4.17 -5.59 -12.04
CA ILE A 746 3.30 -4.42 -12.29
C ILE A 746 1.86 -4.89 -12.53
N LEU A 747 1.65 -5.86 -13.41
CA LEU A 747 0.33 -6.45 -13.66
C LEU A 747 -0.31 -7.03 -12.37
N PHE A 748 0.46 -7.81 -11.61
CA PHE A 748 0.03 -8.42 -10.36
C PHE A 748 -0.42 -7.38 -9.32
N ARG A 749 0.34 -6.28 -9.18
CA ARG A 749 0.04 -5.18 -8.26
C ARG A 749 -1.16 -4.34 -8.71
N GLU A 750 -1.19 -3.93 -9.99
CA GLU A 750 -2.17 -2.97 -10.50
C GLU A 750 -3.57 -3.57 -10.55
N VAL A 751 -3.71 -4.82 -11.00
CA VAL A 751 -4.99 -5.55 -10.94
C VAL A 751 -5.29 -5.98 -9.50
N GLY A 752 -4.26 -6.31 -8.71
CA GLY A 752 -4.40 -6.84 -7.36
C GLY A 752 -4.72 -8.34 -7.39
N LEU A 753 -3.79 -9.12 -7.90
CA LEU A 753 -3.91 -10.58 -7.99
C LEU A 753 -3.48 -11.28 -6.70
N ARG A 754 -3.94 -12.51 -6.53
CA ARG A 754 -3.43 -13.49 -5.54
C ARG A 754 -2.63 -14.60 -6.22
N HIS A 755 -3.16 -15.06 -7.35
CA HIS A 755 -2.59 -16.07 -8.23
C HIS A 755 -2.53 -15.48 -9.64
N LEU A 756 -1.40 -15.63 -10.33
CA LEU A 756 -1.19 -15.26 -11.73
C LEU A 756 -0.68 -16.50 -12.47
N LEU A 757 -1.42 -16.97 -13.46
CA LEU A 757 -1.08 -18.22 -14.17
C LEU A 757 0.06 -17.99 -15.18
N VAL A 758 0.94 -18.97 -15.31
CA VAL A 758 2.07 -18.93 -16.26
C VAL A 758 1.88 -19.96 -17.36
N LEU A 759 1.82 -19.49 -18.61
CA LEU A 759 1.62 -20.31 -19.80
C LEU A 759 2.96 -20.59 -20.49
N PRO A 760 3.15 -21.78 -21.10
CA PRO A 760 4.36 -22.11 -21.83
C PRO A 760 4.45 -21.32 -23.15
N LYS A 761 5.66 -21.13 -23.66
CA LYS A 761 5.90 -20.57 -25.01
C LYS A 761 5.49 -21.54 -26.13
N SER A 762 5.34 -22.84 -25.83
CA SER A 762 5.02 -23.87 -26.81
C SER A 762 3.96 -24.83 -26.29
N SER A 763 2.91 -25.02 -27.08
CA SER A 763 1.73 -25.87 -26.81
C SER A 763 2.02 -27.38 -26.78
N LYS A 764 3.29 -27.81 -26.86
CA LYS A 764 3.72 -29.22 -26.75
C LYS A 764 4.02 -29.64 -25.30
N ARG A 765 3.53 -28.91 -24.32
CA ARG A 765 3.68 -29.13 -22.86
C ARG A 765 2.32 -29.01 -22.20
N ALA A 766 2.24 -29.37 -20.91
CA ALA A 766 1.07 -29.07 -20.08
C ALA A 766 0.65 -27.58 -20.23
N PRO A 767 -0.66 -27.26 -20.25
CA PRO A 767 -1.15 -25.93 -20.60
C PRO A 767 -0.75 -24.82 -19.62
N VAL A 768 -0.31 -25.18 -18.40
CA VAL A 768 0.18 -24.26 -17.39
C VAL A 768 1.54 -24.74 -16.88
N VAL A 769 2.53 -23.84 -16.84
CA VAL A 769 3.88 -24.09 -16.31
C VAL A 769 3.93 -23.93 -14.79
N GLY A 770 3.10 -23.04 -14.24
CA GLY A 770 2.98 -22.82 -12.80
C GLY A 770 2.14 -21.58 -12.47
N ILE A 771 2.24 -21.14 -11.21
CA ILE A 771 1.54 -19.97 -10.68
C ILE A 771 2.57 -19.04 -10.05
N LEU A 772 2.48 -17.74 -10.33
CA LEU A 772 3.13 -16.71 -9.52
C LEU A 772 2.16 -16.17 -8.46
N THR A 773 2.66 -16.07 -7.24
CA THR A 773 1.97 -15.53 -6.07
C THR A 773 2.70 -14.30 -5.53
N ARG A 774 2.11 -13.68 -4.50
CA ARG A 774 2.72 -12.57 -3.75
C ARG A 774 4.12 -12.89 -3.21
N HIS A 775 4.35 -14.12 -2.75
CA HIS A 775 5.62 -14.54 -2.16
C HIS A 775 6.76 -14.49 -3.17
N ASP A 776 6.48 -14.87 -4.42
CA ASP A 776 7.50 -15.16 -5.42
C ASP A 776 8.07 -13.86 -6.03
N PHE A 777 7.33 -12.75 -5.87
CA PHE A 777 7.80 -11.39 -6.14
C PHE A 777 8.60 -10.76 -4.99
N MET A 778 8.71 -11.39 -3.82
CA MET A 778 9.43 -10.80 -2.69
C MET A 778 10.95 -10.82 -2.94
N PRO A 779 11.68 -9.71 -2.67
CA PRO A 779 13.13 -9.64 -2.89
C PRO A 779 13.93 -10.75 -2.19
N GLU A 780 13.47 -11.21 -1.02
CA GLU A 780 14.11 -12.27 -0.23
C GLU A 780 14.06 -13.62 -0.94
N HIS A 781 12.93 -13.97 -1.57
CA HIS A 781 12.78 -15.19 -2.35
C HIS A 781 13.61 -15.14 -3.64
N ILE A 782 13.50 -14.04 -4.40
CA ILE A 782 14.22 -13.87 -5.68
C ILE A 782 15.74 -13.88 -5.47
N LEU A 783 16.24 -13.24 -4.40
CA LEU A 783 17.68 -13.25 -4.07
C LEU A 783 18.14 -14.58 -3.46
N GLY A 784 17.23 -15.38 -2.89
CA GLY A 784 17.47 -16.76 -2.48
C GLY A 784 17.66 -17.70 -3.68
N LEU A 785 16.78 -17.59 -4.69
CA LEU A 785 16.90 -18.31 -5.96
C LEU A 785 18.12 -17.87 -6.78
N HIS A 786 18.43 -16.56 -6.78
CA HIS A 786 19.50 -15.97 -7.61
C HIS A 786 20.56 -15.19 -6.80
N PRO A 787 21.37 -15.84 -5.94
CA PRO A 787 22.30 -15.15 -5.04
C PRO A 787 23.36 -14.29 -5.73
N PHE A 788 23.68 -14.57 -7.00
CA PHE A 788 24.62 -13.78 -7.78
C PHE A 788 24.18 -12.32 -7.98
N LEU A 789 22.86 -12.06 -7.99
CA LEU A 789 22.31 -10.70 -8.08
C LEU A 789 22.71 -9.82 -6.89
N PHE A 790 22.92 -10.41 -5.70
CA PHE A 790 23.33 -9.70 -4.49
C PHE A 790 24.66 -8.95 -4.68
N LYS A 791 25.61 -9.51 -5.45
CA LYS A 791 26.92 -8.89 -5.73
C LYS A 791 26.80 -7.62 -6.59
N SER A 792 25.71 -7.45 -7.35
CA SER A 792 25.45 -6.21 -8.10
C SER A 792 25.08 -5.03 -7.18
N ARG A 793 24.46 -5.30 -6.03
CA ARG A 793 23.90 -4.31 -5.12
C ARG A 793 24.97 -3.39 -4.52
N TRP A 794 26.19 -3.91 -4.34
CA TRP A 794 27.36 -3.18 -3.82
C TRP A 794 28.09 -2.30 -4.86
N LYS A 795 27.61 -2.23 -6.12
CA LYS A 795 28.14 -1.30 -7.14
C LYS A 795 27.42 0.05 -7.20
N LYS A 796 26.42 0.32 -6.36
CA LYS A 796 25.88 1.68 -6.16
C LYS A 796 26.57 2.39 -4.99
N VAL A 797 26.82 3.68 -5.17
CA VAL A 797 27.45 4.62 -4.21
C VAL A 797 28.86 4.20 -3.75
N ARG A 798 29.82 4.34 -4.68
CA ARG A 798 31.15 4.85 -4.34
C ARG A 798 31.30 6.18 -5.08
N LEU A 799 31.50 7.30 -4.38
CA LEU A 799 31.91 8.55 -5.02
C LEU A 799 33.37 8.40 -5.48
N GLY A 800 33.57 7.72 -6.60
CA GLY A 800 34.85 7.62 -7.28
C GLY A 800 35.11 8.89 -8.08
N LYS A 801 36.30 9.46 -7.91
CA LYS A 801 36.77 10.66 -8.62
C LYS A 801 36.47 10.58 -10.12
N VAL A 802 35.80 11.59 -10.67
CA VAL A 802 35.78 11.83 -12.11
C VAL A 802 37.16 12.34 -12.52
N GLN A 803 38.01 11.42 -12.94
CA GLN A 803 39.29 11.75 -13.58
C GLN A 803 39.18 11.38 -15.05
N CYS A 804 38.84 12.37 -15.87
CA CYS A 804 38.66 12.18 -17.31
C CYS A 804 40.01 11.81 -17.96
N SER A 805 40.03 10.66 -18.63
CA SER A 805 41.02 10.34 -19.66
C SER A 805 40.24 10.05 -20.94
N CYS A 806 40.52 10.79 -22.01
CA CYS A 806 39.74 10.73 -23.24
C CYS A 806 40.29 9.66 -24.18
N ALA A 807 39.50 8.62 -24.46
CA ALA A 807 39.61 7.77 -25.64
C ALA A 807 38.24 7.16 -25.97
N ASP A 808 37.84 7.27 -27.23
CA ASP A 808 36.86 6.44 -27.97
C ASP A 808 35.51 6.08 -27.34
N ASN A 809 34.57 7.02 -27.50
CA ASN A 809 33.23 6.81 -28.08
C ASN A 809 32.65 5.37 -28.08
N VAL A 810 31.77 5.06 -27.12
CA VAL A 810 30.31 5.22 -27.24
C VAL A 810 29.66 4.72 -25.94
N CYS A 811 28.89 5.57 -25.24
CA CYS A 811 28.09 5.17 -24.08
C CYS A 811 26.80 6.00 -23.98
N HIS A 812 25.64 5.35 -24.08
CA HIS A 812 24.34 6.00 -23.87
C HIS A 812 24.08 6.29 -22.39
N PHE A 813 24.29 7.54 -21.97
CA PHE A 813 23.76 8.03 -20.69
C PHE A 813 22.24 8.22 -20.79
N THR A 814 21.46 7.33 -20.14
CA THR A 814 20.02 7.52 -19.91
C THR A 814 19.81 8.08 -18.51
N GLN A 815 19.77 9.41 -18.40
CA GLN A 815 19.60 10.09 -17.11
C GLN A 815 18.17 9.95 -16.60
N SER A 816 18.03 9.48 -15.35
CA SER A 816 16.74 9.22 -14.71
C SER A 816 16.11 10.51 -14.15
N SER A 817 15.14 11.07 -14.86
CA SER A 817 14.10 11.93 -14.28
C SER A 817 12.81 11.81 -15.10
N GLY A 818 11.64 11.80 -14.44
CA GLY A 818 10.35 11.73 -15.16
C GLY A 818 9.25 10.90 -14.47
N LYS A 819 8.61 11.46 -13.44
CA LYS A 819 7.23 11.10 -13.04
C LYS A 819 6.44 12.35 -12.60
N ASN A 820 6.27 13.29 -13.52
CA ASN A 820 5.18 14.27 -13.46
C ASN A 820 4.19 13.94 -14.58
N THR A 821 3.01 13.45 -14.24
CA THR A 821 1.89 13.22 -15.19
C THR A 821 0.91 14.39 -15.04
N VAL A 822 1.28 15.54 -15.60
CA VAL A 822 0.53 16.79 -15.55
C VAL A 822 0.63 17.45 -16.92
N PHE A 823 -0.52 17.72 -17.56
CA PHE A 823 -0.68 18.35 -18.88
C PHE A 823 0.19 17.80 -20.03
N LEU A 824 -0.37 16.83 -20.78
CA LEU A 824 0.03 16.59 -22.17
C LEU A 824 -0.65 17.60 -23.12
N ASP A 825 -0.58 18.90 -22.79
CA ASP A 825 -1.19 19.98 -23.60
C ASP A 825 -0.58 21.37 -23.33
N LEU A 826 0.67 21.45 -22.86
CA LEU A 826 1.38 22.72 -22.69
C LEU A 826 2.63 22.82 -23.58
N LEU A 827 2.38 23.22 -24.83
CA LEU A 827 3.24 23.99 -25.73
C LEU A 827 4.75 23.60 -25.83
N ILE A 828 5.07 22.98 -26.97
CA ILE A 828 6.44 22.88 -27.53
C ILE A 828 7.13 24.25 -27.62
N CYS A 829 6.36 25.34 -27.78
CA CYS A 829 6.82 26.72 -27.87
C CYS A 829 7.54 27.26 -26.62
N LEU A 830 7.54 26.55 -25.48
CA LEU A 830 8.31 27.00 -24.31
C LEU A 830 9.83 26.99 -24.57
N ALA A 831 10.30 26.13 -25.47
CA ALA A 831 11.69 26.14 -25.97
C ALA A 831 11.96 27.21 -27.05
N GLU A 832 10.91 27.89 -27.54
CA GLU A 832 10.98 29.00 -28.52
C GLU A 832 10.92 30.37 -27.82
N SER A 833 10.80 30.39 -26.48
CA SER A 833 10.84 31.60 -25.67
C SER A 833 12.25 32.18 -25.55
N SER A 834 12.40 33.47 -25.83
CA SER A 834 13.66 34.21 -25.62
C SER A 834 14.17 34.13 -24.17
N ALA A 835 13.27 34.06 -23.18
CA ALA A 835 13.64 33.89 -21.77
C ALA A 835 14.27 32.50 -21.50
N PHE A 836 13.90 31.46 -22.25
CA PHE A 836 14.52 30.14 -22.15
C PHE A 836 15.91 30.11 -22.80
N GLU A 837 16.08 30.79 -23.94
CA GLU A 837 17.40 30.96 -24.56
C GLU A 837 18.34 31.78 -23.68
N GLU A 838 17.87 32.87 -23.07
CA GLU A 838 18.65 33.68 -22.12
C GLU A 838 19.00 32.88 -20.85
N TYR A 839 18.05 32.10 -20.31
CA TYR A 839 18.29 31.19 -19.18
C TYR A 839 19.41 30.19 -19.49
N ILE A 840 19.36 29.48 -20.63
CA ILE A 840 20.42 28.52 -20.98
C ILE A 840 21.77 29.22 -21.20
N LYS A 841 21.79 30.38 -21.89
CA LYS A 841 23.02 31.15 -22.12
C LYS A 841 23.67 31.65 -20.83
N LYS A 842 22.88 32.14 -19.86
CA LYS A 842 23.39 32.63 -18.57
C LYS A 842 23.73 31.51 -17.58
N ALA A 843 22.89 30.48 -17.47
CA ALA A 843 22.98 29.50 -16.39
C ALA A 843 23.76 28.22 -16.72
N HIS A 844 23.85 27.80 -17.99
CA HIS A 844 24.34 26.46 -18.35
C HIS A 844 25.36 26.43 -19.50
N ASN A 845 25.18 27.19 -20.58
CA ASN A 845 26.11 27.20 -21.72
C ASN A 845 26.11 28.56 -22.44
N PRO A 846 27.08 29.46 -22.17
CA PRO A 846 27.22 30.75 -22.85
C PRO A 846 27.43 30.68 -24.37
N ARG A 847 27.74 29.50 -24.93
CA ARG A 847 27.87 29.26 -26.38
C ARG A 847 26.65 28.54 -26.98
N PHE A 848 25.54 28.45 -26.26
CA PHE A 848 24.30 27.88 -26.80
C PHE A 848 23.74 28.74 -27.94
N SER A 849 23.44 28.10 -29.07
CA SER A 849 22.80 28.70 -30.24
C SER A 849 21.67 27.79 -30.72
N VAL A 850 20.52 28.36 -31.07
CA VAL A 850 19.36 27.61 -31.55
C VAL A 850 19.65 27.00 -32.92
N VAL A 851 19.66 25.66 -33.01
CA VAL A 851 19.95 24.94 -34.26
C VAL A 851 18.67 24.75 -35.07
N TYR A 852 18.63 25.31 -36.27
CA TYR A 852 17.40 25.38 -37.09
C TYR A 852 16.99 24.03 -37.69
N ARG A 853 15.69 23.71 -37.66
CA ARG A 853 15.12 22.34 -37.79
C ARG A 853 15.07 21.75 -39.21
N GLN A 854 15.93 22.21 -40.12
CA GLN A 854 15.86 21.87 -41.56
C GLN A 854 16.56 20.55 -41.93
N THR A 855 17.67 20.19 -41.30
CA THR A 855 18.46 18.98 -41.65
C THR A 855 17.72 17.68 -41.38
N THR A 856 17.24 17.46 -40.14
CA THR A 856 16.51 16.22 -39.77
C THR A 856 15.31 15.97 -40.67
N THR A 857 14.57 17.03 -41.00
CA THR A 857 13.38 16.99 -41.87
C THR A 857 13.74 16.61 -43.31
N ARG A 858 14.84 17.19 -43.85
CA ARG A 858 15.38 16.84 -45.17
C ARG A 858 15.82 15.38 -45.24
N ASP A 859 16.52 14.90 -44.22
CA ASP A 859 17.16 13.58 -44.25
C ASP A 859 16.12 12.45 -44.06
N ILE A 860 15.09 12.67 -43.24
CA ILE A 860 13.90 11.79 -43.18
C ILE A 860 13.16 11.79 -44.53
N LYS A 861 12.94 12.97 -45.15
CA LYS A 861 12.26 13.06 -46.45
C LYS A 861 13.04 12.38 -47.57
N LYS A 862 14.39 12.41 -47.52
CA LYS A 862 15.25 11.66 -48.44
C LYS A 862 15.07 10.15 -48.25
N TYR A 863 15.14 9.64 -47.03
CA TYR A 863 14.96 8.21 -46.73
C TYR A 863 13.58 7.69 -47.15
N TYR A 864 12.52 8.49 -46.93
CA TYR A 864 11.17 8.21 -47.43
C TYR A 864 11.15 8.07 -48.95
N ASN A 865 11.69 9.06 -49.68
CA ASN A 865 11.70 9.07 -51.14
C ASN A 865 12.47 7.87 -51.74
N GLU A 866 13.64 7.52 -51.18
CA GLU A 866 14.43 6.36 -51.64
C GLU A 866 13.72 5.03 -51.38
N SER A 867 13.00 4.90 -50.26
CA SER A 867 12.21 3.71 -49.92
C SER A 867 10.96 3.59 -50.82
N HIS A 868 10.29 4.71 -51.07
CA HIS A 868 9.13 4.82 -51.95
C HIS A 868 9.48 4.44 -53.40
N ALA A 869 10.59 4.95 -53.94
CA ALA A 869 11.05 4.61 -55.29
C ALA A 869 11.37 3.12 -55.46
N LYS A 870 11.93 2.46 -54.44
CA LYS A 870 12.18 1.01 -54.45
C LYS A 870 10.88 0.19 -54.43
N LEU A 871 9.89 0.61 -53.64
CA LEU A 871 8.57 -0.02 -53.62
C LEU A 871 7.89 0.06 -54.99
N ILE A 872 7.83 1.25 -55.59
CA ILE A 872 7.31 1.44 -56.95
C ILE A 872 8.00 0.49 -57.93
N TYR A 873 9.34 0.50 -57.98
CA TYR A 873 10.10 -0.34 -58.93
C TYR A 873 9.82 -1.84 -58.76
N THR A 874 9.68 -2.31 -57.52
CA THR A 874 9.43 -3.73 -57.22
C THR A 874 8.03 -4.19 -57.67
N PHE A 875 7.02 -3.32 -57.53
CA PHE A 875 5.61 -3.68 -57.69
C PHE A 875 4.94 -3.15 -58.97
N LYS A 876 5.59 -2.28 -59.76
CA LYS A 876 5.03 -1.68 -60.98
C LYS A 876 4.54 -2.69 -62.03
N ASN A 877 5.06 -3.92 -62.03
CA ASN A 877 4.67 -4.99 -62.96
C ASN A 877 3.61 -5.94 -62.39
N TYR A 878 3.12 -5.74 -61.16
CA TYR A 878 2.34 -6.72 -60.41
C TYR A 878 1.05 -6.19 -59.76
N VAL A 879 0.77 -4.89 -59.84
CA VAL A 879 -0.35 -4.25 -59.11
C VAL A 879 -1.37 -3.63 -60.07
N SER A 880 -2.39 -4.43 -60.37
CA SER A 880 -3.77 -3.96 -60.58
C SER A 880 -4.63 -4.62 -59.49
N SER A 881 -4.40 -4.19 -58.24
CA SER A 881 -4.93 -4.85 -57.04
C SER A 881 -5.97 -3.97 -56.36
N ASP A 882 -7.20 -4.04 -56.88
CA ASP A 882 -8.35 -3.38 -56.29
C ASP A 882 -8.77 -4.12 -55.01
N VAL A 883 -8.77 -3.41 -53.87
CA VAL A 883 -9.16 -3.97 -52.57
C VAL A 883 -10.52 -3.40 -52.16
N PHE A 884 -11.48 -4.30 -51.97
CA PHE A 884 -12.85 -3.95 -51.60
C PHE A 884 -13.00 -4.01 -50.08
N ILE A 885 -13.53 -2.94 -49.49
CA ILE A 885 -13.85 -2.83 -48.05
C ILE A 885 -15.32 -2.45 -47.93
N SER A 886 -16.03 -3.00 -46.93
CA SER A 886 -17.44 -2.72 -46.69
C SER A 886 -17.71 -2.32 -45.24
N ASP A 887 -18.26 -1.13 -45.03
CA ASP A 887 -18.62 -0.59 -43.70
C ASP A 887 -20.14 -0.39 -43.62
N ILE A 888 -20.75 -0.83 -42.51
CA ILE A 888 -22.18 -0.62 -42.23
C ILE A 888 -22.36 0.63 -41.34
N TRP A 889 -23.23 1.53 -41.79
CA TRP A 889 -23.55 2.79 -41.13
C TRP A 889 -25.02 2.79 -40.68
N SER A 890 -25.25 2.81 -39.36
CA SER A 890 -26.60 2.91 -38.81
C SER A 890 -27.16 4.33 -38.93
N GLY A 891 -28.30 4.44 -39.62
CA GLY A 891 -29.13 5.64 -39.67
C GLY A 891 -29.94 5.85 -38.39
N ASN A 892 -31.04 6.61 -38.49
CA ASN A 892 -31.82 7.04 -37.33
C ASN A 892 -32.71 5.92 -36.75
N ALA A 893 -32.09 5.00 -36.01
CA ALA A 893 -32.68 3.97 -35.16
C ALA A 893 -33.59 2.90 -35.83
N LYS A 894 -33.71 2.88 -37.17
CA LYS A 894 -34.52 1.88 -37.91
C LYS A 894 -33.97 1.42 -39.26
N GLU A 895 -32.96 2.09 -39.81
CA GLU A 895 -32.45 1.85 -41.17
C GLU A 895 -30.92 1.82 -41.13
N ASP A 896 -30.34 0.68 -41.52
CA ASP A 896 -28.89 0.48 -41.59
C ASP A 896 -28.45 0.47 -43.06
N TYR A 897 -27.31 1.08 -43.38
CA TYR A 897 -26.79 1.19 -44.74
C TYR A 897 -25.42 0.53 -44.88
N LEU A 898 -25.31 -0.42 -45.81
CA LEU A 898 -24.05 -0.99 -46.25
C LEU A 898 -23.39 -0.03 -47.27
N SER A 899 -22.18 0.43 -46.98
CA SER A 899 -21.32 1.10 -47.95
C SER A 899 -20.22 0.14 -48.43
N VAL A 900 -19.92 0.15 -49.73
CA VAL A 900 -18.79 -0.60 -50.30
C VAL A 900 -17.83 0.38 -50.95
N VAL A 901 -16.54 0.24 -50.67
CA VAL A 901 -15.46 1.14 -51.08
C VAL A 901 -14.38 0.35 -51.79
N VAL A 902 -13.98 0.79 -53.00
CA VAL A 902 -12.79 0.28 -53.66
C VAL A 902 -11.59 1.14 -53.27
N HIS A 903 -10.51 0.46 -52.92
CA HIS A 903 -9.19 1.01 -52.68
C HIS A 903 -8.28 0.53 -53.80
N CYS A 904 -7.92 1.43 -54.71
CA CYS A 904 -7.04 1.14 -55.84
C CYS A 904 -5.80 2.04 -55.78
N VAL A 905 -4.68 1.56 -56.33
CA VAL A 905 -3.46 2.35 -56.49
C VAL A 905 -3.39 2.77 -57.95
N ASN A 906 -3.47 4.07 -58.21
CA ASN A 906 -3.50 4.57 -59.58
C ASN A 906 -2.12 4.46 -60.27
N THR A 907 -2.05 4.77 -61.57
CA THR A 907 -0.80 4.67 -62.35
C THR A 907 0.29 5.65 -61.91
N ALA A 908 -0.04 6.67 -61.11
CA ALA A 908 0.89 7.59 -60.45
C ALA A 908 1.35 7.10 -59.05
N TRP A 909 0.90 5.91 -58.62
CA TRP A 909 1.14 5.30 -57.31
C TRP A 909 0.47 6.01 -56.11
N GLU A 910 -0.61 6.75 -56.37
CA GLU A 910 -1.45 7.35 -55.33
C GLU A 910 -2.60 6.40 -54.94
N LEU A 911 -2.94 6.35 -53.65
CA LEU A 911 -4.05 5.54 -53.14
C LEU A 911 -5.38 6.28 -53.34
N GLU A 912 -6.12 5.89 -54.37
CA GLU A 912 -7.49 6.33 -54.57
C GLU A 912 -8.45 5.51 -53.71
N LYS A 913 -9.54 6.16 -53.28
CA LYS A 913 -10.62 5.57 -52.48
C LYS A 913 -11.94 6.04 -53.05
N ARG A 914 -12.77 5.12 -53.52
CA ARG A 914 -14.04 5.46 -54.15
C ARG A 914 -15.17 4.60 -53.56
N ILE A 915 -16.18 5.27 -52.99
CA ILE A 915 -17.43 4.59 -52.63
C ILE A 915 -18.07 4.14 -53.94
N ILE A 916 -18.30 2.84 -54.06
CA ILE A 916 -18.78 2.17 -55.27
C ILE A 916 -20.30 2.17 -55.30
N GLY A 917 -20.89 1.87 -54.14
CA GLY A 917 -22.32 1.87 -53.91
C GLY A 917 -22.63 1.92 -52.43
N LEU A 918 -23.86 2.34 -52.13
CA LEU A 918 -24.38 2.47 -50.77
C LEU A 918 -25.84 1.97 -50.79
N ARG A 919 -26.11 0.88 -50.09
CA ARG A 919 -27.37 0.13 -50.14
C ARG A 919 -27.99 0.05 -48.75
N LEU A 920 -29.30 0.22 -48.66
CA LEU A 920 -30.04 -0.10 -47.43
C LEU A 920 -29.95 -1.61 -47.18
N ILE A 921 -29.72 -2.02 -45.94
CA ILE A 921 -29.88 -3.40 -45.49
C ILE A 921 -31.08 -3.45 -44.54
N ASP A 922 -32.19 -3.93 -45.08
CA ASP A 922 -33.53 -4.00 -44.48
C ASP A 922 -33.78 -5.33 -43.73
N VAL A 923 -32.78 -6.19 -43.72
CA VAL A 923 -32.79 -7.55 -43.17
C VAL A 923 -31.71 -7.72 -42.10
N SER A 924 -31.82 -8.75 -41.26
CA SER A 924 -30.85 -9.03 -40.20
C SER A 924 -29.42 -9.19 -40.74
N HIS A 925 -28.43 -8.67 -40.01
CA HIS A 925 -27.00 -8.71 -40.35
C HIS A 925 -26.36 -10.11 -40.23
N SER A 926 -26.82 -11.07 -41.03
CA SER A 926 -26.12 -12.34 -41.26
C SER A 926 -24.98 -12.15 -42.27
N GLY A 927 -23.98 -13.04 -42.23
CA GLY A 927 -22.90 -13.03 -43.22
C GLY A 927 -23.41 -13.25 -44.66
N GLU A 928 -24.44 -14.08 -44.81
CA GLU A 928 -25.11 -14.37 -46.09
C GLU A 928 -25.75 -13.10 -46.66
N ASN A 929 -26.63 -12.43 -45.89
CA ASN A 929 -27.34 -11.22 -46.32
C ASN A 929 -26.36 -10.07 -46.65
N ILE A 930 -25.29 -9.92 -45.85
CA ILE A 930 -24.25 -8.92 -46.13
C ILE A 930 -23.50 -9.28 -47.42
N SER A 931 -23.16 -10.56 -47.65
CA SER A 931 -22.48 -10.99 -48.87
C SER A 931 -23.32 -10.79 -50.13
N GLU A 932 -24.64 -11.00 -50.05
CA GLU A 932 -25.58 -10.74 -51.14
C GLU A 932 -25.63 -9.24 -51.49
N ARG A 933 -25.78 -8.36 -50.48
CA ARG A 933 -25.78 -6.90 -50.70
C ARG A 933 -24.43 -6.37 -51.20
N ILE A 934 -23.29 -6.96 -50.80
CA ILE A 934 -21.98 -6.65 -51.41
C ILE A 934 -21.95 -7.11 -52.87
N PHE A 935 -22.44 -8.30 -53.18
CA PHE A 935 -22.46 -8.85 -54.54
C PHE A 935 -23.34 -8.04 -55.49
N GLU A 936 -24.50 -7.54 -55.03
CA GLU A 936 -25.32 -6.58 -55.78
C GLU A 936 -24.51 -5.32 -56.17
N VAL A 937 -23.83 -4.68 -55.21
CA VAL A 937 -23.04 -3.47 -55.47
C VAL A 937 -21.85 -3.73 -56.41
N LEU A 938 -21.18 -4.87 -56.29
CA LEU A 938 -20.09 -5.24 -57.19
C LEU A 938 -20.60 -5.55 -58.61
N LYS A 939 -21.78 -6.14 -58.72
CA LYS A 939 -22.44 -6.40 -60.01
C LYS A 939 -22.83 -5.10 -60.71
N ASP A 940 -23.46 -4.16 -60.00
CA ASP A 940 -23.84 -2.84 -60.51
C ASP A 940 -22.62 -2.00 -60.97
N TRP A 941 -21.43 -2.27 -60.41
CA TRP A 941 -20.17 -1.62 -60.81
C TRP A 941 -19.44 -2.30 -61.98
N SER A 942 -19.77 -3.58 -62.24
CA SER A 942 -19.18 -4.36 -63.33
C SER A 942 -19.88 -4.16 -64.69
N SER A 943 -20.95 -3.35 -64.73
CA SER A 943 -21.84 -3.10 -65.87
C SER A 943 -21.88 -1.63 -66.29
#